data_AF-A0A5L2X9K5-F1
#
_entry.id   AF-A0A5L2X9K5-F1
#
_cell.length_a   1.000
_cell.length_b   1.000
_cell.length_c   1.000
_cell.angle_alpha   90.00
_cell.angle_beta   90.00
_cell.angle_gamma   90.00
#
_symmetry.space_group_name_H-M   'P 1'
#
loop_
_entity.id
_entity.type
_entity.pdbx_description
1 polymer ?
#
loop_
_entity_poly.entity_id
_entity_poly.type
_entity_poly.pdbx_seq_one_letter_code
_entity_poly.pdbx_strand_id
1 'polypeptide(L)'
;MKKFSMRVALIVSVLFIAFGSANFSIAQERDTTNKLPEVELGSLDTSDVIAEEVAQDKPAEVENLEEIPTTDDLMQNPDVREQSVADSDDTDLTVVSSGDFWTIYRNTVNNEYSLRMFGNVPSSKPSAWNSYLKSIKHIEIEEATLTGSFAYYFNNTIFTVLESVRIERSNLSGVTSFYYAFYSSNSKTIKEVIIRDNYYPETPSLTNMNRMFANSSNLSNVDVSGLNTSSVTDMEYVFAGPVGLEKLDVSHFDTSSVTNMRGMFQGCRALEELDVSHFDTSSVTNMGDVFYSCNALKELDVSNFDTSSVTNMYGIFRECIALKELDVSNFDTSSVTDMQYMFAACNSLEELDVSNFDTSSVTHMRYMFGSCNSLEELDVSHFDTSSVTNMYGMFSYCYNFEELDLSNFDTSSVINMDRMFENSTALKSLYLDNFTDAASMTDMFKGTTSLTYLFVSHNLSTFTGLENTNWYDEKNWVQFATLSQLQTYHRKQSEPTGYRKGAFLSLTMDAMGGEFEDTEEQKVQSKISGEYWDEIVPVKEDYYFDGWYLDQNFTNKFDFSLPAAVSTTIYAKWVENYTVIIPASISLNEASDLKVEGINRGGKTLSVGLNYGKTTISESNKLTLSNTADTTVQCLAPLSWDGSENNPENAILTLAPGSEITEGDAVVEIESPENIQAGKYTGNLVFSINYE
;
A
#
# COMPACT_ATOMS: atom_id res chain seq x y z
N MET A 1 -26.81 -34.35 -24.84
CA MET A 1 -25.63 -34.51 -25.71
C MET A 1 -24.78 -33.25 -25.55
N LYS A 2 -23.85 -33.22 -24.58
CA LYS A 2 -22.41 -33.48 -24.71
C LYS A 2 -21.69 -32.67 -25.82
N LYS A 3 -20.68 -31.91 -25.36
CA LYS A 3 -19.49 -31.29 -26.01
C LYS A 3 -19.60 -29.79 -26.29
N PHE A 4 -19.03 -28.92 -25.44
CA PHE A 4 -17.61 -28.48 -25.39
C PHE A 4 -17.06 -28.01 -26.75
N SER A 5 -16.70 -26.73 -26.89
CA SER A 5 -15.35 -26.25 -26.52
C SER A 5 -15.13 -24.77 -26.88
N MET A 6 -14.62 -24.01 -25.91
CA MET A 6 -13.65 -22.90 -25.95
C MET A 6 -13.30 -22.24 -27.29
N ARG A 7 -13.19 -20.90 -27.28
CA ARG A 7 -11.93 -20.20 -27.60
C ARG A 7 -11.96 -18.68 -27.33
N VAL A 8 -10.98 -18.26 -26.53
CA VAL A 8 -10.18 -17.01 -26.58
C VAL A 8 -10.86 -15.71 -26.11
N ALA A 9 -10.57 -15.32 -24.87
CA ALA A 9 -10.55 -13.92 -24.44
C ALA A 9 -9.13 -13.38 -24.67
N LEU A 10 -9.04 -12.31 -25.45
CA LEU A 10 -7.81 -11.61 -25.80
C LEU A 10 -7.83 -10.31 -24.99
N ILE A 11 -6.97 -10.24 -23.97
CA ILE A 11 -6.77 -9.04 -23.16
C ILE A 11 -5.96 -8.07 -24.02
N VAL A 12 -6.56 -6.91 -24.33
CA VAL A 12 -5.87 -5.76 -24.91
C VAL A 12 -5.86 -4.69 -23.84
N SER A 13 -4.70 -4.52 -23.20
CA SER A 13 -4.40 -3.38 -22.36
C SER A 13 -4.23 -2.15 -23.25
N VAL A 14 -5.08 -1.13 -23.06
CA VAL A 14 -4.82 0.22 -23.56
C VAL A 14 -4.88 1.17 -22.38
N LEU A 15 -3.70 1.70 -22.08
CA LEU A 15 -3.37 2.80 -21.20
C LEU A 15 -4.04 4.09 -21.72
N PHE A 16 -4.81 4.78 -20.87
CA PHE A 16 -5.04 6.21 -21.04
C PHE A 16 -5.06 6.89 -19.67
N ILE A 17 -4.03 7.70 -19.46
CA ILE A 17 -3.89 8.70 -18.40
C ILE A 17 -4.83 9.86 -18.73
N ALA A 18 -5.66 10.28 -17.78
CA ALA A 18 -6.22 11.62 -17.75
C ALA A 18 -6.56 12.04 -16.31
N PHE A 19 -5.83 13.06 -15.83
CA PHE A 19 -6.11 13.83 -14.63
C PHE A 19 -7.51 14.47 -14.67
N GLY A 20 -8.17 14.55 -13.52
CA GLY A 20 -9.40 15.34 -13.39
C GLY A 20 -10.07 15.16 -12.02
N SER A 21 -9.53 15.82 -11.01
CA SER A 21 -10.17 16.04 -9.71
C SER A 21 -11.46 16.85 -9.85
N ALA A 22 -12.60 16.30 -9.42
CA ALA A 22 -13.79 17.08 -9.09
C ALA A 22 -14.65 16.35 -8.05
N ASN A 23 -14.70 16.93 -6.85
CA ASN A 23 -15.65 16.62 -5.79
C ASN A 23 -17.10 16.64 -6.30
N PHE A 24 -17.87 15.60 -5.99
CA PHE A 24 -19.33 15.70 -5.97
C PHE A 24 -19.90 14.93 -4.77
N SER A 25 -20.41 15.69 -3.80
CA SER A 25 -21.27 15.18 -2.73
C SER A 25 -22.54 14.59 -3.33
N ILE A 26 -22.88 13.35 -2.97
CA ILE A 26 -24.18 12.77 -3.28
C ILE A 26 -25.12 13.02 -2.11
N ALA A 27 -26.10 13.88 -2.37
CA ALA A 27 -27.28 14.06 -1.55
C ALA A 27 -28.15 12.80 -1.60
N GLN A 28 -28.54 12.34 -0.43
CA GLN A 28 -29.45 11.22 -0.22
C GLN A 28 -30.89 11.73 -0.35
N GLU A 29 -31.57 11.41 -1.46
CA GLU A 29 -33.02 11.59 -1.58
C GLU A 29 -33.76 10.28 -1.30
N ARG A 30 -34.72 10.40 -0.40
CA ARG A 30 -35.74 9.42 -0.01
C ARG A 30 -36.56 8.98 -1.22
N ASP A 31 -36.99 7.72 -1.23
CA ASP A 31 -38.40 7.47 -1.52
C ASP A 31 -39.02 6.47 -0.55
N THR A 32 -40.20 6.87 -0.13
CA THR A 32 -41.11 6.29 0.85
C THR A 32 -42.21 5.56 0.10
N THR A 33 -42.59 4.34 0.51
CA THR A 33 -43.97 3.93 0.83
C THR A 33 -44.13 2.41 0.78
N ASN A 34 -44.36 1.78 1.94
CA ASN A 34 -45.65 1.12 2.16
C ASN A 34 -45.89 0.84 3.64
N LYS A 35 -47.08 1.25 4.08
CA LYS A 35 -47.59 1.24 5.45
C LYS A 35 -48.35 -0.07 5.73
N LEU A 36 -47.99 -0.70 6.87
CA LEU A 36 -48.85 -1.15 7.99
C LEU A 36 -49.96 -2.22 7.75
N PRO A 37 -50.35 -3.03 8.76
CA PRO A 37 -50.47 -2.62 10.16
C PRO A 37 -49.88 -3.51 11.28
N GLU A 38 -49.71 -2.82 12.41
CA GLU A 38 -49.45 -3.29 13.76
C GLU A 38 -50.48 -4.31 14.27
N VAL A 39 -50.00 -5.26 15.08
CA VAL A 39 -50.74 -5.80 16.23
C VAL A 39 -49.74 -6.02 17.38
N GLU A 40 -49.99 -5.35 18.51
CA GLU A 40 -49.36 -5.54 19.82
C GLU A 40 -49.78 -6.86 20.50
N LEU A 41 -49.09 -7.18 21.61
CA LEU A 41 -49.30 -8.24 22.63
C LEU A 41 -48.40 -9.45 22.37
N GLY A 42 -47.63 -9.98 23.32
CA GLY A 42 -47.55 -9.80 24.76
C GLY A 42 -46.74 -10.99 25.29
N SER A 43 -46.02 -10.79 26.39
CA SER A 43 -45.26 -11.82 27.11
C SER A 43 -46.12 -13.02 27.54
N LEU A 44 -45.64 -14.24 27.31
CA LEU A 44 -45.99 -15.49 28.04
C LEU A 44 -44.85 -16.49 27.78
N ASP A 45 -44.02 -16.84 28.75
CA ASP A 45 -44.24 -17.85 29.81
C ASP A 45 -44.70 -19.20 29.23
N THR A 46 -43.75 -20.14 29.16
CA THR A 46 -44.00 -21.54 28.81
C THR A 46 -43.68 -22.41 30.01
N SER A 47 -44.63 -22.45 30.93
CA SER A 47 -44.76 -23.51 31.94
C SER A 47 -45.98 -24.37 31.60
N ASP A 48 -45.72 -25.68 31.53
CA ASP A 48 -46.65 -26.82 31.54
C ASP A 48 -47.63 -27.06 30.37
N VAL A 49 -47.59 -28.31 29.86
CA VAL A 49 -48.70 -29.25 29.53
C VAL A 49 -48.11 -30.27 28.53
N ILE A 50 -47.63 -31.44 28.97
CA ILE A 50 -48.35 -32.73 29.14
C ILE A 50 -48.90 -33.32 27.82
N ALA A 51 -48.27 -34.43 27.45
CA ALA A 51 -48.77 -35.66 26.82
C ALA A 51 -50.02 -35.63 25.93
N GLU A 52 -49.85 -36.12 24.69
CA GLU A 52 -50.87 -36.95 24.05
C GLU A 52 -50.20 -38.02 23.18
N GLU A 53 -50.41 -39.29 23.56
CA GLU A 53 -50.13 -40.49 22.78
C GLU A 53 -51.00 -40.53 21.53
N VAL A 54 -50.41 -40.85 20.37
CA VAL A 54 -51.14 -41.49 19.27
C VAL A 54 -50.30 -42.65 18.74
N ALA A 55 -50.78 -43.85 19.00
CA ALA A 55 -50.29 -45.10 18.43
C ALA A 55 -50.80 -45.27 16.99
N GLN A 56 -49.93 -45.70 16.07
CA GLN A 56 -50.36 -46.54 14.94
C GLN A 56 -49.23 -47.36 14.29
N ASP A 57 -49.42 -48.68 14.43
CA ASP A 57 -49.09 -49.82 13.57
C ASP A 57 -47.68 -50.11 13.01
N LYS A 58 -47.26 -51.34 13.35
CA LYS A 58 -46.23 -52.19 12.72
C LYS A 58 -46.64 -52.59 11.29
N PRO A 59 -45.66 -52.99 10.47
CA PRO A 59 -45.53 -54.43 10.21
C PRO A 59 -44.11 -54.96 10.44
N ALA A 60 -44.05 -56.26 10.73
CA ALA A 60 -42.87 -57.05 11.05
C ALA A 60 -42.22 -57.65 9.79
N GLU A 61 -40.90 -57.89 9.86
CA GLU A 61 -40.05 -58.93 9.23
C GLU A 61 -38.62 -58.35 9.04
N VAL A 62 -37.45 -58.93 9.37
CA VAL A 62 -36.94 -60.12 10.11
C VAL A 62 -35.44 -59.84 10.41
N GLU A 63 -35.04 -60.11 11.65
CA GLU A 63 -33.74 -60.59 12.20
C GLU A 63 -32.39 -60.32 11.49
N ASN A 64 -31.55 -59.51 12.13
CA ASN A 64 -30.31 -59.93 12.82
C ASN A 64 -29.44 -58.69 13.10
N LEU A 65 -29.56 -58.12 14.30
CA LEU A 65 -28.60 -57.18 14.86
C LEU A 65 -28.25 -57.69 16.26
N GLU A 66 -26.96 -57.90 16.49
CA GLU A 66 -26.40 -58.14 17.82
C GLU A 66 -26.79 -56.99 18.74
N GLU A 67 -27.28 -57.34 19.93
CA GLU A 67 -27.70 -56.39 20.97
C GLU A 67 -26.52 -55.51 21.39
N ILE A 68 -26.74 -54.19 21.34
CA ILE A 68 -25.88 -53.21 21.99
C ILE A 68 -26.24 -53.25 23.49
N PRO A 69 -25.30 -53.45 24.43
CA PRO A 69 -25.64 -53.45 25.85
C PRO A 69 -26.09 -52.06 26.28
N THR A 70 -27.20 -51.97 27.00
CA THR A 70 -27.72 -50.74 27.59
C THR A 70 -26.85 -50.25 28.75
N THR A 71 -26.85 -48.94 28.95
CA THR A 71 -26.02 -48.11 29.85
C THR A 71 -25.97 -48.49 31.33
N ASP A 72 -26.79 -49.42 31.82
CA ASP A 72 -26.78 -49.86 33.23
C ASP A 72 -25.86 -51.07 33.51
N ASP A 73 -25.44 -51.85 32.51
CA ASP A 73 -24.57 -53.03 32.71
C ASP A 73 -23.06 -52.71 32.72
N LEU A 74 -22.66 -51.48 32.40
CA LEU A 74 -21.25 -51.04 32.40
C LEU A 74 -20.84 -50.27 33.67
N MET A 75 -21.76 -49.97 34.58
CA MET A 75 -21.50 -49.04 35.69
C MET A 75 -21.17 -49.68 37.05
N GLN A 76 -21.07 -51.01 37.15
CA GLN A 76 -20.43 -51.66 38.30
C GLN A 76 -19.77 -52.99 37.89
N ASN A 77 -18.61 -52.93 37.26
CA ASN A 77 -17.78 -54.14 37.10
C ASN A 77 -16.41 -53.96 37.79
N PRO A 78 -16.25 -54.45 39.04
CA PRO A 78 -14.95 -54.57 39.69
C PRO A 78 -14.03 -55.62 39.03
N ASP A 79 -14.55 -56.41 38.08
CA ASP A 79 -13.82 -57.42 37.31
C ASP A 79 -13.56 -56.93 35.87
N VAL A 80 -12.88 -55.80 35.70
CA VAL A 80 -12.10 -55.58 34.47
C VAL A 80 -11.02 -56.66 34.47
N ARG A 81 -11.30 -57.75 33.76
CA ARG A 81 -10.43 -58.93 33.67
C ARG A 81 -8.99 -58.48 33.40
N GLU A 82 -8.12 -58.76 34.36
CA GLU A 82 -6.71 -59.06 34.14
C GLU A 82 -6.62 -60.22 33.14
N GLN A 83 -6.69 -59.96 31.85
CA GLN A 83 -6.10 -60.87 30.87
C GLN A 83 -4.68 -60.40 30.60
N SER A 84 -3.72 -61.05 31.25
CA SER A 84 -2.35 -61.02 30.79
C SER A 84 -2.32 -61.62 29.37
N VAL A 85 -2.24 -60.76 28.36
CA VAL A 85 -2.02 -61.17 26.96
C VAL A 85 -0.55 -61.59 26.85
N ALA A 86 -0.25 -62.77 27.37
CA ALA A 86 1.10 -63.33 27.38
C ALA A 86 1.51 -63.88 26.01
N ASP A 87 0.58 -64.12 25.08
CA ASP A 87 0.88 -64.59 23.74
C ASP A 87 0.24 -63.65 22.71
N SER A 88 1.09 -62.98 21.95
CA SER A 88 0.72 -62.33 20.71
C SER A 88 0.48 -63.42 19.66
N ASP A 89 -0.62 -63.35 18.89
CA ASP A 89 -0.84 -64.25 17.74
C ASP A 89 0.19 -64.02 16.61
N ASP A 90 0.92 -62.90 16.65
CA ASP A 90 2.09 -62.65 15.81
C ASP A 90 3.30 -63.44 16.32
N THR A 91 3.71 -64.45 15.53
CA THR A 91 4.83 -65.35 15.83
C THR A 91 6.18 -64.64 15.91
N ASP A 92 6.29 -63.42 15.40
CA ASP A 92 7.53 -62.66 15.40
C ASP A 92 7.72 -61.86 16.71
N LEU A 93 6.67 -61.66 17.50
CA LEU A 93 6.69 -60.89 18.75
C LEU A 93 6.92 -61.79 19.97
N THR A 94 7.86 -61.38 20.82
CA THR A 94 8.14 -62.04 22.10
C THR A 94 7.95 -61.09 23.26
N VAL A 95 7.19 -61.49 24.28
CA VAL A 95 7.02 -60.70 25.51
C VAL A 95 8.33 -60.67 26.28
N VAL A 96 8.85 -59.46 26.58
CA VAL A 96 10.08 -59.27 27.36
C VAL A 96 9.83 -58.70 28.74
N SER A 97 8.68 -58.05 28.95
CA SER A 97 8.27 -57.50 30.24
C SER A 97 6.77 -57.16 30.20
N SER A 98 6.04 -57.33 31.30
CA SER A 98 4.62 -57.00 31.39
C SER A 98 4.21 -56.58 32.80
N GLY A 99 3.03 -55.95 32.92
CA GLY A 99 2.40 -55.57 34.18
C GLY A 99 0.90 -55.31 33.98
N ASP A 100 0.25 -54.74 34.99
CA ASP A 100 -1.22 -54.65 35.10
C ASP A 100 -1.92 -53.93 33.93
N PHE A 101 -1.23 -52.99 33.28
CA PHE A 101 -1.78 -52.15 32.21
C PHE A 101 -0.87 -52.07 30.98
N TRP A 102 0.14 -52.93 30.89
CA TRP A 102 1.13 -52.83 29.81
C TRP A 102 1.85 -54.15 29.51
N THR A 103 2.33 -54.28 28.27
CA THR A 103 3.22 -55.36 27.83
C THR A 103 4.25 -54.80 26.84
N ILE A 104 5.52 -55.11 27.05
CA ILE A 104 6.61 -54.78 26.13
C ILE A 104 6.95 -56.02 25.32
N TYR A 105 6.90 -55.88 24.00
CA TYR A 105 7.27 -56.91 23.05
C TYR A 105 8.62 -56.58 22.41
N ARG A 106 9.35 -57.62 22.03
CA ARG A 106 10.50 -57.55 21.14
C ARG A 106 10.18 -58.35 19.88
N ASN A 107 10.24 -57.69 18.73
CA ASN A 107 10.17 -58.35 17.44
C ASN A 107 11.50 -59.06 17.17
N THR A 108 11.44 -60.38 16.94
CA THR A 108 12.60 -61.25 16.80
C THR A 108 13.25 -61.19 15.41
N VAL A 109 12.53 -60.70 14.41
CA VAL A 109 13.00 -60.57 13.02
C VAL A 109 13.82 -59.30 12.84
N ASN A 110 13.31 -58.16 13.31
CA ASN A 110 13.95 -56.85 13.10
C ASN A 110 14.60 -56.26 14.37
N ASN A 111 14.45 -56.93 15.53
CA ASN A 111 14.99 -56.54 16.82
C ASN A 111 14.44 -55.20 17.38
N GLU A 112 13.22 -54.83 17.00
CA GLU A 112 12.53 -53.63 17.49
C GLU A 112 11.69 -53.93 18.74
N TYR A 113 11.47 -52.90 19.56
CA TYR A 113 10.63 -53.01 20.76
C TYR A 113 9.36 -52.18 20.59
N SER A 114 8.23 -52.75 20.98
CA SER A 114 6.94 -52.07 21.07
C SER A 114 6.38 -52.17 22.48
N LEU A 115 5.62 -51.16 22.90
CA LEU A 115 4.93 -51.10 24.17
C LEU A 115 3.43 -51.04 23.89
N ARG A 116 2.69 -52.06 24.32
CA ARG A 116 1.24 -52.05 24.31
C ARG A 116 0.73 -51.67 25.70
N MET A 117 -0.28 -50.82 25.77
CA MET A 117 -0.92 -50.36 27.01
C MET A 117 -2.43 -50.56 26.90
N PHE A 118 -3.06 -50.99 27.98
CA PHE A 118 -4.47 -51.39 28.03
C PHE A 118 -5.02 -51.22 29.46
N GLY A 119 -6.33 -51.29 29.64
CA GLY A 119 -6.93 -51.15 30.98
C GLY A 119 -6.65 -49.78 31.60
N ASN A 120 -6.40 -49.71 32.91
CA ASN A 120 -6.20 -48.43 33.60
C ASN A 120 -4.76 -47.91 33.45
N VAL A 121 -4.55 -47.01 32.51
CA VAL A 121 -3.25 -46.40 32.22
C VAL A 121 -3.05 -45.13 33.07
N PRO A 122 -2.12 -45.15 34.04
CA PRO A 122 -1.80 -43.97 34.82
C PRO A 122 -0.92 -43.00 34.04
N SER A 123 -1.01 -41.72 34.41
CA SER A 123 -0.15 -40.68 33.87
C SER A 123 1.31 -40.73 34.34
N SER A 124 1.67 -41.73 35.16
CA SER A 124 3.04 -41.99 35.63
C SER A 124 3.62 -43.23 34.94
N LYS A 125 4.94 -43.22 34.68
CA LYS A 125 5.62 -44.35 34.05
C LYS A 125 6.10 -45.36 35.10
N PRO A 126 5.84 -46.66 34.93
CA PRO A 126 6.43 -47.71 35.76
C PRO A 126 7.96 -47.69 35.74
N SER A 127 8.59 -47.90 36.89
CA SER A 127 10.05 -48.08 36.98
C SER A 127 10.56 -49.30 36.21
N ALA A 128 9.69 -50.29 35.98
CA ALA A 128 9.96 -51.46 35.15
C ALA A 128 10.30 -51.11 33.69
N TRP A 129 9.88 -49.95 33.19
CA TRP A 129 10.17 -49.52 31.82
C TRP A 129 11.62 -49.02 31.63
N ASN A 130 12.32 -48.65 32.71
CA ASN A 130 13.59 -47.91 32.65
C ASN A 130 14.66 -48.54 31.74
N SER A 131 14.72 -49.87 31.64
CA SER A 131 15.67 -50.58 30.75
C SER A 131 15.28 -50.58 29.28
N TYR A 132 14.02 -50.25 28.95
CA TYR A 132 13.43 -50.38 27.62
C TYR A 132 13.09 -49.04 26.96
N LEU A 133 12.90 -47.95 27.73
CA LEU A 133 12.46 -46.64 27.22
C LEU A 133 13.25 -46.16 25.98
N LYS A 134 14.57 -46.35 25.97
CA LYS A 134 15.46 -45.94 24.86
C LYS A 134 15.42 -46.84 23.63
N SER A 135 14.72 -47.97 23.70
CA SER A 135 14.64 -48.98 22.65
C SER A 135 13.24 -49.12 22.06
N ILE A 136 12.21 -48.61 22.74
CA ILE A 136 10.81 -48.66 22.29
C ILE A 136 10.62 -47.71 21.10
N LYS A 137 10.20 -48.28 19.97
CA LYS A 137 9.91 -47.57 18.74
C LYS A 137 8.44 -47.31 18.51
N HIS A 138 7.56 -48.17 19.02
CA HIS A 138 6.12 -48.10 18.79
C HIS A 138 5.38 -48.22 20.11
N ILE A 139 4.43 -47.31 20.34
CA ILE A 139 3.53 -47.39 21.50
C ILE A 139 2.10 -47.50 20.98
N GLU A 140 1.37 -48.49 21.47
CA GLU A 140 -0.04 -48.73 21.14
C GLU A 140 -0.84 -48.72 22.43
N ILE A 141 -1.88 -47.90 22.50
CA ILE A 141 -2.79 -47.78 23.62
C ILE A 141 -4.19 -48.06 23.10
N GLU A 142 -4.80 -49.12 23.59
CA GLU A 142 -6.04 -49.66 23.04
C GLU A 142 -6.90 -50.25 24.16
N GLU A 143 -8.22 -50.07 24.09
CA GLU A 143 -9.15 -50.54 25.13
C GLU A 143 -8.70 -50.09 26.54
N ALA A 144 -8.25 -48.84 26.65
CA ALA A 144 -7.64 -48.29 27.85
C ALA A 144 -8.45 -47.12 28.43
N THR A 145 -8.35 -46.90 29.73
CA THR A 145 -8.78 -45.68 30.41
C THR A 145 -7.56 -44.89 30.83
N LEU A 146 -7.41 -43.68 30.27
CA LEU A 146 -6.31 -42.78 30.57
C LEU A 146 -6.80 -41.69 31.52
N THR A 147 -6.07 -41.46 32.61
CA THR A 147 -6.45 -40.45 33.60
C THR A 147 -5.24 -39.67 34.10
N GLY A 148 -5.40 -38.36 34.22
CA GLY A 148 -4.37 -37.43 34.67
C GLY A 148 -3.61 -36.76 33.51
N SER A 149 -2.44 -36.20 33.83
CA SER A 149 -1.64 -35.38 32.92
C SER A 149 -0.57 -36.21 32.20
N PHE A 150 -0.70 -36.36 30.89
CA PHE A 150 0.30 -37.03 30.03
C PHE A 150 1.39 -36.05 29.56
N ALA A 151 1.71 -35.08 30.42
CA ALA A 151 2.76 -34.12 30.13
C ALA A 151 4.11 -34.83 29.93
N TYR A 152 4.81 -34.49 28.85
CA TYR A 152 6.08 -35.10 28.45
C TYR A 152 6.02 -36.64 28.31
N TYR A 153 4.82 -37.23 28.23
CA TYR A 153 4.69 -38.66 28.44
C TYR A 153 5.41 -39.47 27.35
N PHE A 154 5.32 -39.05 26.09
CA PHE A 154 5.90 -39.72 24.94
C PHE A 154 7.11 -38.96 24.36
N ASN A 155 7.70 -38.04 25.13
CA ASN A 155 8.74 -37.16 24.59
C ASN A 155 10.02 -37.92 24.22
N ASN A 156 10.81 -37.35 23.32
CA ASN A 156 12.01 -38.00 22.81
C ASN A 156 13.21 -37.99 23.80
N THR A 157 13.13 -37.24 24.89
CA THR A 157 14.17 -37.29 25.95
C THR A 157 14.09 -38.60 26.74
N ILE A 158 12.89 -39.17 26.83
CA ILE A 158 12.61 -40.43 27.51
C ILE A 158 12.65 -41.57 26.49
N PHE A 159 11.86 -41.45 25.42
CA PHE A 159 11.78 -42.44 24.35
C PHE A 159 12.64 -42.01 23.15
N THR A 160 13.96 -42.25 23.25
CA THR A 160 14.95 -41.69 22.31
C THR A 160 14.86 -42.18 20.87
N VAL A 161 14.12 -43.27 20.63
CA VAL A 161 13.94 -43.90 19.30
C VAL A 161 12.47 -44.05 18.91
N LEU A 162 11.54 -43.40 19.61
CA LEU A 162 10.10 -43.53 19.36
C LEU A 162 9.74 -43.02 17.97
N GLU A 163 9.14 -43.87 17.14
CA GLU A 163 8.73 -43.57 15.77
C GLU A 163 7.21 -43.40 15.63
N SER A 164 6.40 -44.13 16.41
CA SER A 164 4.95 -43.96 16.39
C SER A 164 4.27 -44.13 17.75
N VAL A 165 3.16 -43.42 17.92
CA VAL A 165 2.20 -43.63 19.03
C VAL A 165 0.78 -43.72 18.47
N ARG A 166 0.03 -44.74 18.89
CA ARG A 166 -1.39 -44.91 18.55
C ARG A 166 -2.21 -45.01 19.84
N ILE A 167 -3.28 -44.22 19.93
CA ILE A 167 -4.26 -44.23 21.03
C ILE A 167 -5.65 -44.37 20.40
N GLU A 168 -6.21 -45.56 20.51
CA GLU A 168 -7.45 -45.93 19.82
C GLU A 168 -8.40 -46.62 20.79
N ARG A 169 -9.72 -46.51 20.56
CA ARG A 169 -10.74 -47.22 21.35
C ARG A 169 -10.52 -47.09 22.87
N SER A 170 -10.15 -45.89 23.32
CA SER A 170 -9.80 -45.62 24.71
C SER A 170 -10.70 -44.55 25.31
N ASN A 171 -10.97 -44.66 26.62
CA ASN A 171 -11.62 -43.63 27.42
C ASN A 171 -10.61 -42.54 27.77
N LEU A 172 -10.80 -41.35 27.20
CA LEU A 172 -9.94 -40.18 27.43
C LEU A 172 -10.58 -39.10 28.32
N SER A 173 -11.76 -39.36 28.91
CA SER A 173 -12.49 -38.38 29.73
C SER A 173 -11.63 -37.79 30.85
N GLY A 174 -10.82 -38.63 31.49
CA GLY A 174 -9.98 -38.25 32.62
C GLY A 174 -8.61 -37.65 32.25
N VAL A 175 -8.27 -37.54 30.96
CA VAL A 175 -7.00 -36.93 30.54
C VAL A 175 -7.08 -35.42 30.75
N THR A 176 -6.16 -34.87 31.53
CA THR A 176 -6.18 -33.43 31.87
C THR A 176 -5.23 -32.59 31.02
N SER A 177 -4.16 -33.19 30.48
CA SER A 177 -3.17 -32.45 29.70
C SER A 177 -2.31 -33.35 28.80
N PHE A 178 -1.99 -32.83 27.60
CA PHE A 178 -0.98 -33.35 26.69
C PHE A 178 0.22 -32.39 26.54
N TYR A 179 0.52 -31.60 27.58
CA TYR A 179 1.61 -30.63 27.57
C TYR A 179 2.95 -31.27 27.18
N TYR A 180 3.55 -30.86 26.05
CA TYR A 180 4.78 -31.47 25.52
C TYR A 180 4.72 -33.01 25.32
N ALA A 181 3.53 -33.61 25.20
CA ALA A 181 3.38 -35.07 25.23
C ALA A 181 4.25 -35.78 24.19
N PHE A 182 4.31 -35.26 22.96
CA PHE A 182 5.08 -35.79 21.83
C PHE A 182 6.23 -34.86 21.42
N TYR A 183 6.70 -34.01 22.34
CA TYR A 183 7.78 -33.07 22.06
C TYR A 183 9.07 -33.79 21.68
N SER A 184 9.78 -33.20 20.70
CA SER A 184 11.03 -33.76 20.19
C SER A 184 12.15 -32.72 20.09
N SER A 185 13.11 -32.71 21.02
CA SER A 185 14.36 -31.93 20.85
C SER A 185 15.50 -32.78 20.29
N ASN A 186 16.13 -32.35 19.21
CA ASN A 186 17.38 -32.93 18.64
C ASN A 186 17.31 -34.35 18.03
N SER A 187 16.38 -35.22 18.44
CA SER A 187 16.21 -36.58 17.91
C SER A 187 14.88 -36.68 17.17
N LYS A 188 14.92 -36.59 15.84
CA LYS A 188 13.76 -36.53 14.93
C LYS A 188 13.12 -37.92 14.71
N THR A 189 12.67 -38.58 15.76
CA THR A 189 12.28 -40.00 15.62
C THR A 189 10.80 -40.17 15.37
N ILE A 190 9.94 -39.40 16.04
CA ILE A 190 8.49 -39.53 15.90
C ILE A 190 8.07 -39.10 14.49
N LYS A 191 7.36 -40.00 13.79
CA LYS A 191 6.87 -39.84 12.42
C LYS A 191 5.35 -39.86 12.35
N GLU A 192 4.73 -40.60 13.27
CA GLU A 192 3.29 -40.83 13.28
C GLU A 192 2.72 -40.71 14.70
N VAL A 193 1.64 -39.95 14.83
CA VAL A 193 0.79 -39.99 16.03
C VAL A 193 -0.66 -40.10 15.60
N ILE A 194 -1.35 -41.12 16.10
CA ILE A 194 -2.76 -41.38 15.80
C ILE A 194 -3.53 -41.44 17.12
N ILE A 195 -4.52 -40.57 17.26
CA ILE A 195 -5.44 -40.50 18.38
C ILE A 195 -6.84 -40.42 17.77
N ARG A 196 -7.51 -41.55 17.63
CA ARG A 196 -8.80 -41.68 16.92
C ARG A 196 -9.70 -42.72 17.58
N ASP A 197 -10.97 -42.78 17.20
CA ASP A 197 -11.93 -43.77 17.69
C ASP A 197 -12.03 -43.86 19.24
N ASN A 198 -11.76 -42.75 19.95
CA ASN A 198 -11.80 -42.69 21.41
C ASN A 198 -13.18 -42.24 21.91
N TYR A 199 -13.53 -42.58 23.15
CA TYR A 199 -14.85 -42.32 23.72
C TYR A 199 -14.77 -41.57 25.07
N TYR A 200 -15.85 -40.86 25.41
CA TYR A 200 -15.91 -39.93 26.54
C TYR A 200 -17.20 -40.17 27.38
N PRO A 201 -17.24 -41.21 28.24
CA PRO A 201 -18.41 -41.49 29.08
C PRO A 201 -18.66 -40.43 30.16
N GLU A 202 -17.64 -39.64 30.50
CA GLU A 202 -17.74 -38.51 31.43
C GLU A 202 -17.37 -37.21 30.71
N THR A 203 -17.65 -36.06 31.33
CA THR A 203 -17.24 -34.76 30.81
C THR A 203 -15.72 -34.74 30.57
N PRO A 204 -15.25 -34.38 29.35
CA PRO A 204 -13.83 -34.28 29.05
C PRO A 204 -13.11 -33.33 30.01
N SER A 205 -11.95 -33.75 30.52
CA SER A 205 -11.13 -32.95 31.45
C SER A 205 -9.90 -32.31 30.80
N LEU A 206 -9.72 -32.47 29.48
CA LEU A 206 -8.55 -32.01 28.76
C LEU A 206 -8.59 -30.48 28.63
N THR A 207 -7.67 -29.81 29.32
CA THR A 207 -7.63 -28.33 29.37
C THR A 207 -6.39 -27.74 28.71
N ASN A 208 -5.32 -28.52 28.57
CA ASN A 208 -4.01 -28.03 28.14
C ASN A 208 -3.36 -28.98 27.11
N MET A 209 -3.18 -28.48 25.89
CA MET A 209 -2.47 -29.15 24.79
C MET A 209 -1.16 -28.45 24.40
N ASN A 210 -0.69 -27.53 25.24
CA ASN A 210 0.45 -26.66 24.93
C ASN A 210 1.68 -27.49 24.51
N ARG A 211 2.20 -27.19 23.32
CA ARG A 211 3.38 -27.81 22.71
C ARG A 211 3.29 -29.33 22.52
N MET A 212 2.09 -29.88 22.39
CA MET A 212 1.85 -31.33 22.24
C MET A 212 2.77 -31.98 21.21
N PHE A 213 2.95 -31.38 20.02
CA PHE A 213 3.81 -31.86 18.94
C PHE A 213 5.01 -30.95 18.65
N ALA A 214 5.36 -30.05 19.57
CA ALA A 214 6.37 -29.05 19.27
C ALA A 214 7.76 -29.67 18.97
N ASN A 215 8.45 -29.10 17.97
CA ASN A 215 9.74 -29.53 17.45
C ASN A 215 9.81 -30.96 16.84
N SER A 216 8.66 -31.59 16.60
CA SER A 216 8.57 -32.92 15.97
C SER A 216 8.76 -32.87 14.46
N SER A 217 9.96 -32.47 14.01
CA SER A 217 10.28 -32.19 12.61
C SER A 217 10.19 -33.35 11.61
N ASN A 218 10.10 -34.61 12.07
CA ASN A 218 9.87 -35.78 11.20
C ASN A 218 8.41 -36.27 11.25
N LEU A 219 7.55 -35.64 12.03
CA LEU A 219 6.13 -35.94 12.09
C LEU A 219 5.48 -35.58 10.75
N SER A 220 4.99 -36.60 10.05
CA SER A 220 4.38 -36.46 8.73
C SER A 220 2.98 -37.07 8.65
N ASN A 221 2.60 -37.90 9.63
CA ASN A 221 1.26 -38.47 9.73
C ASN A 221 0.66 -38.16 11.11
N VAL A 222 -0.40 -37.37 11.13
CA VAL A 222 -1.10 -37.00 12.36
C VAL A 222 -2.59 -37.21 12.16
N ASP A 223 -3.19 -37.98 13.04
CA ASP A 223 -4.64 -38.07 13.19
C ASP A 223 -4.96 -37.79 14.66
N VAL A 224 -5.75 -36.75 14.91
CA VAL A 224 -6.19 -36.34 16.24
C VAL A 224 -7.72 -36.26 16.34
N SER A 225 -8.42 -36.92 15.42
CA SER A 225 -9.89 -36.93 15.34
C SER A 225 -10.59 -37.50 16.59
N GLY A 226 -9.87 -38.30 17.38
CA GLY A 226 -10.35 -38.87 18.64
C GLY A 226 -10.15 -37.98 19.87
N LEU A 227 -9.66 -36.75 19.72
CA LEU A 227 -9.57 -35.80 20.82
C LEU A 227 -10.87 -34.99 20.93
N ASN A 228 -11.44 -34.93 22.13
CA ASN A 228 -12.43 -33.93 22.49
C ASN A 228 -11.73 -32.69 23.07
N THR A 229 -11.84 -31.57 22.38
CA THR A 229 -11.14 -30.30 22.68
C THR A 229 -12.03 -29.23 23.31
N SER A 230 -13.31 -29.52 23.58
CA SER A 230 -14.29 -28.51 24.04
C SER A 230 -13.96 -27.82 25.36
N SER A 231 -13.11 -28.45 26.19
CA SER A 231 -12.63 -27.89 27.46
C SER A 231 -11.20 -27.34 27.39
N VAL A 232 -10.56 -27.36 26.22
CA VAL A 232 -9.19 -26.89 26.05
C VAL A 232 -9.16 -25.37 26.05
N THR A 233 -8.35 -24.80 26.94
CA THR A 233 -8.19 -23.33 27.04
C THR A 233 -6.85 -22.83 26.49
N ASP A 234 -5.86 -23.73 26.37
CA ASP A 234 -4.50 -23.42 25.93
C ASP A 234 -4.05 -24.36 24.78
N MET A 235 -3.97 -23.78 23.58
CA MET A 235 -3.48 -24.41 22.35
C MET A 235 -2.16 -23.76 21.86
N GLU A 236 -1.37 -23.18 22.77
CA GLU A 236 -0.08 -22.62 22.42
C GLU A 236 0.85 -23.69 21.80
N TYR A 237 1.37 -23.42 20.61
CA TYR A 237 2.39 -24.21 19.91
C TYR A 237 2.05 -25.70 19.72
N VAL A 238 0.77 -26.08 19.68
CA VAL A 238 0.32 -27.49 19.57
C VAL A 238 1.04 -28.21 18.42
N PHE A 239 1.04 -27.63 17.22
CA PHE A 239 1.68 -28.15 16.01
C PHE A 239 2.92 -27.33 15.61
N ALA A 240 3.69 -26.82 16.56
CA ALA A 240 4.84 -25.97 16.23
C ALA A 240 6.08 -26.77 15.74
N GLY A 241 6.47 -26.63 14.48
CA GLY A 241 7.71 -27.17 13.93
C GLY A 241 7.70 -28.55 13.21
N PRO A 242 6.58 -29.26 13.01
CA PRO A 242 6.48 -30.35 12.03
C PRO A 242 6.71 -29.84 10.59
N VAL A 243 7.98 -29.73 10.19
CA VAL A 243 8.36 -29.18 8.87
C VAL A 243 8.01 -30.08 7.68
N GLY A 244 7.66 -31.35 7.92
CA GLY A 244 7.28 -32.33 6.89
C GLY A 244 5.81 -32.72 6.92
N LEU A 245 4.97 -32.02 7.70
CA LEU A 245 3.53 -32.27 7.76
C LEU A 245 2.84 -31.59 6.57
N GLU A 246 2.39 -32.38 5.60
CA GLU A 246 1.77 -31.88 4.36
C GLU A 246 0.26 -31.66 4.49
N LYS A 247 -0.39 -32.40 5.40
CA LYS A 247 -1.84 -32.35 5.63
C LYS A 247 -2.11 -32.45 7.12
N LEU A 248 -3.12 -31.71 7.56
CA LEU A 248 -3.59 -31.74 8.92
C LEU A 248 -5.09 -31.51 8.93
N ASP A 249 -5.84 -32.45 9.52
CA ASP A 249 -7.27 -32.30 9.74
C ASP A 249 -7.51 -31.82 11.17
N VAL A 250 -8.11 -30.63 11.29
CA VAL A 250 -8.53 -30.02 12.55
C VAL A 250 -10.05 -29.83 12.62
N SER A 251 -10.82 -30.38 11.68
CA SER A 251 -12.29 -30.18 11.58
C SER A 251 -13.09 -30.61 12.82
N HIS A 252 -12.50 -31.44 13.68
CA HIS A 252 -13.08 -31.91 14.92
C HIS A 252 -12.75 -31.02 16.14
N PHE A 253 -11.99 -29.95 15.96
CA PHE A 253 -11.61 -29.09 17.08
C PHE A 253 -12.76 -28.17 17.47
N ASP A 254 -13.11 -28.19 18.75
CA ASP A 254 -13.94 -27.18 19.40
C ASP A 254 -13.02 -26.17 20.08
N THR A 255 -12.92 -24.98 19.50
CA THR A 255 -12.04 -23.91 20.00
C THR A 255 -12.76 -22.87 20.85
N SER A 256 -14.05 -23.05 21.14
CA SER A 256 -14.89 -22.05 21.82
C SER A 256 -14.39 -21.64 23.21
N SER A 257 -13.67 -22.54 23.88
CA SER A 257 -13.05 -22.28 25.20
C SER A 257 -11.59 -21.80 25.11
N VAL A 258 -10.99 -21.74 23.93
CA VAL A 258 -9.56 -21.44 23.78
C VAL A 258 -9.31 -19.95 23.98
N THR A 259 -8.36 -19.62 24.86
CA THR A 259 -7.98 -18.22 25.16
C THR A 259 -6.59 -17.86 24.63
N ASN A 260 -5.75 -18.88 24.36
CA ASN A 260 -4.38 -18.74 23.87
C ASN A 260 -4.15 -19.69 22.69
N MET A 261 -3.91 -19.13 21.50
CA MET A 261 -3.59 -19.87 20.26
C MET A 261 -2.16 -19.62 19.78
N ARG A 262 -1.31 -19.02 20.63
CA ARG A 262 0.03 -18.56 20.23
C ARG A 262 0.81 -19.65 19.50
N GLY A 263 1.15 -19.42 18.24
CA GLY A 263 1.99 -20.30 17.43
C GLY A 263 1.44 -21.70 17.19
N MET A 264 0.11 -21.89 17.24
CA MET A 264 -0.54 -23.19 17.09
C MET A 264 -0.02 -23.99 15.89
N PHE A 265 0.23 -23.35 14.74
CA PHE A 265 0.74 -23.97 13.51
C PHE A 265 2.14 -23.46 13.12
N GLN A 266 2.87 -22.84 14.05
CA GLN A 266 4.16 -22.22 13.74
C GLN A 266 5.13 -23.23 13.07
N GLY A 267 5.65 -22.90 11.90
CA GLY A 267 6.70 -23.69 11.24
C GLY A 267 6.19 -25.00 10.62
N CYS A 268 4.90 -25.14 10.39
CA CYS A 268 4.29 -26.14 9.50
C CYS A 268 4.65 -25.86 8.03
N ARG A 269 5.95 -25.92 7.70
CA ARG A 269 6.51 -25.42 6.43
C ARG A 269 6.06 -26.16 5.17
N ALA A 270 5.59 -27.39 5.30
CA ALA A 270 5.13 -28.23 4.20
C ALA A 270 3.59 -28.25 4.06
N LEU A 271 2.86 -27.60 4.96
CA LEU A 271 1.39 -27.59 4.96
C LEU A 271 0.89 -26.69 3.82
N GLU A 272 0.27 -27.28 2.81
CA GLU A 272 -0.21 -26.56 1.62
C GLU A 272 -1.63 -26.00 1.78
N GLU A 273 -2.47 -26.70 2.55
CA GLU A 273 -3.88 -26.40 2.78
C GLU A 273 -4.19 -26.62 4.26
N LEU A 274 -4.99 -25.73 4.85
CA LEU A 274 -5.47 -25.84 6.22
C LEU A 274 -6.84 -25.17 6.34
N ASP A 275 -7.84 -25.94 6.77
CA ASP A 275 -9.19 -25.42 7.02
C ASP A 275 -9.34 -25.04 8.50
N VAL A 276 -9.40 -23.73 8.77
CA VAL A 276 -9.68 -23.14 10.09
C VAL A 276 -11.01 -22.39 10.12
N SER A 277 -11.85 -22.54 9.09
CA SER A 277 -13.08 -21.76 8.92
C SER A 277 -14.11 -22.00 10.03
N HIS A 278 -14.03 -23.12 10.74
CA HIS A 278 -14.94 -23.49 11.83
C HIS A 278 -14.43 -23.09 13.22
N PHE A 279 -13.25 -22.47 13.33
CA PHE A 279 -12.72 -22.07 14.63
C PHE A 279 -13.55 -20.93 15.22
N ASP A 280 -14.08 -21.14 16.42
CA ASP A 280 -14.57 -20.06 17.27
C ASP A 280 -13.37 -19.42 17.98
N THR A 281 -13.06 -18.17 17.63
CA THR A 281 -11.96 -17.40 18.20
C THR A 281 -12.42 -16.28 19.15
N SER A 282 -13.71 -16.20 19.46
CA SER A 282 -14.30 -15.09 20.24
C SER A 282 -13.69 -14.92 21.64
N SER A 283 -13.19 -16.00 22.23
CA SER A 283 -12.53 -16.02 23.54
C SER A 283 -11.00 -15.84 23.47
N VAL A 284 -10.41 -15.81 22.27
CA VAL A 284 -8.95 -15.76 22.09
C VAL A 284 -8.43 -14.36 22.35
N THR A 285 -7.41 -14.26 23.22
CA THR A 285 -6.77 -12.98 23.56
C THR A 285 -5.35 -12.87 22.99
N ASN A 286 -4.73 -14.00 22.65
CA ASN A 286 -3.37 -14.09 22.14
C ASN A 286 -3.32 -14.97 20.88
N MET A 287 -3.07 -14.33 19.73
CA MET A 287 -2.91 -14.97 18.41
C MET A 287 -1.47 -14.87 17.90
N GLY A 288 -0.49 -14.51 18.73
CA GLY A 288 0.88 -14.32 18.27
C GLY A 288 1.44 -15.57 17.57
N ASP A 289 2.10 -15.40 16.43
CA ASP A 289 2.80 -16.42 15.64
C ASP A 289 1.92 -17.57 15.09
N VAL A 290 0.58 -17.52 15.14
CA VAL A 290 -0.32 -18.67 14.82
C VAL A 290 0.09 -19.40 13.53
N PHE A 291 0.33 -18.67 12.44
CA PHE A 291 0.75 -19.22 11.15
C PHE A 291 2.20 -18.87 10.78
N TYR A 292 3.02 -18.42 11.74
CA TYR A 292 4.41 -18.01 11.48
C TYR A 292 5.20 -19.14 10.79
N SER A 293 5.81 -18.87 9.65
CA SER A 293 6.60 -19.82 8.85
C SER A 293 5.76 -21.02 8.33
N CYS A 294 4.47 -20.81 8.02
CA CYS A 294 3.69 -21.73 7.19
C CYS A 294 3.99 -21.50 5.69
N ASN A 295 5.24 -21.78 5.31
CA ASN A 295 5.81 -21.34 4.02
C ASN A 295 5.10 -21.89 2.77
N ALA A 296 4.43 -23.04 2.84
CA ALA A 296 3.79 -23.69 1.71
C ALA A 296 2.30 -23.36 1.57
N LEU A 297 1.70 -22.67 2.54
CA LEU A 297 0.28 -22.33 2.57
C LEU A 297 -0.03 -21.32 1.46
N LYS A 298 -0.90 -21.69 0.53
CA LYS A 298 -1.22 -20.90 -0.67
C LYS A 298 -2.46 -20.02 -0.49
N GLU A 299 -3.43 -20.55 0.26
CA GLU A 299 -4.72 -19.95 0.55
C GLU A 299 -5.03 -20.21 2.03
N LEU A 300 -5.68 -19.27 2.69
CA LEU A 300 -6.11 -19.39 4.07
C LEU A 300 -7.35 -18.53 4.30
N ASP A 301 -8.45 -19.17 4.69
CA ASP A 301 -9.70 -18.48 5.04
C ASP A 301 -9.71 -18.16 6.54
N VAL A 302 -9.64 -16.87 6.87
CA VAL A 302 -9.75 -16.33 8.25
C VAL A 302 -10.99 -15.46 8.44
N SER A 303 -11.97 -15.52 7.52
CA SER A 303 -13.14 -14.64 7.51
C SER A 303 -14.08 -14.82 8.71
N ASN A 304 -14.03 -16.00 9.36
CA ASN A 304 -14.82 -16.30 10.56
C ASN A 304 -14.10 -15.95 11.88
N PHE A 305 -12.87 -15.44 11.83
CA PHE A 305 -12.16 -15.09 13.06
C PHE A 305 -12.81 -13.86 13.71
N ASP A 306 -13.33 -14.03 14.92
CA ASP A 306 -13.65 -12.93 15.82
C ASP A 306 -12.37 -12.54 16.55
N THR A 307 -11.83 -11.36 16.23
CA THR A 307 -10.61 -10.83 16.85
C THR A 307 -10.88 -9.73 17.87
N SER A 308 -12.12 -9.46 18.23
CA SER A 308 -12.51 -8.34 19.12
C SER A 308 -11.87 -8.40 20.51
N SER A 309 -11.57 -9.61 20.99
CA SER A 309 -10.88 -9.87 22.26
C SER A 309 -9.35 -9.94 22.15
N VAL A 310 -8.79 -9.90 20.94
CA VAL A 310 -7.35 -10.13 20.70
C VAL A 310 -6.56 -8.87 21.06
N THR A 311 -5.51 -9.05 21.86
CA THR A 311 -4.61 -7.95 22.27
C THR A 311 -3.21 -8.06 21.67
N ASN A 312 -2.84 -9.26 21.20
CA ASN A 312 -1.54 -9.57 20.61
C ASN A 312 -1.70 -10.27 19.26
N MET A 313 -1.26 -9.58 18.19
CA MET A 313 -1.23 -10.07 16.81
C MET A 313 0.22 -10.15 16.28
N TYR A 314 1.18 -10.37 17.17
CA TYR A 314 2.59 -10.49 16.80
C TYR A 314 2.78 -11.59 15.75
N GLY A 315 3.26 -11.26 14.55
CA GLY A 315 3.73 -12.25 13.58
C GLY A 315 2.71 -13.29 13.10
N ILE A 316 1.39 -13.04 13.18
CA ILE A 316 0.35 -14.03 12.82
C ILE A 316 0.65 -14.70 11.47
N PHE A 317 0.96 -13.92 10.44
CA PHE A 317 1.20 -14.39 9.07
C PHE A 317 2.68 -14.29 8.66
N ARG A 318 3.59 -14.04 9.59
CA ARG A 318 5.01 -13.85 9.28
C ARG A 318 5.57 -15.04 8.49
N GLU A 319 6.35 -14.78 7.44
CA GLU A 319 6.97 -15.80 6.59
C GLU A 319 5.97 -16.80 5.93
N CYS A 320 4.71 -16.40 5.73
CA CYS A 320 3.77 -17.09 4.84
C CYS A 320 4.11 -16.80 3.37
N ILE A 321 5.27 -17.26 2.92
CA ILE A 321 5.89 -16.84 1.66
C ILE A 321 5.09 -17.20 0.40
N ALA A 322 4.19 -18.18 0.46
CA ALA A 322 3.41 -18.67 -0.68
C ALA A 322 1.99 -18.10 -0.74
N LEU A 323 1.54 -17.39 0.30
CA LEU A 323 0.22 -16.80 0.38
C LEU A 323 0.14 -15.61 -0.59
N LYS A 324 -0.85 -15.62 -1.49
CA LYS A 324 -1.03 -14.61 -2.55
C LYS A 324 -2.09 -13.57 -2.23
N GLU A 325 -3.16 -14.01 -1.58
CA GLU A 325 -4.31 -13.23 -1.19
C GLU A 325 -4.63 -13.56 0.26
N LEU A 326 -5.10 -12.56 1.02
CA LEU A 326 -5.51 -12.72 2.40
C LEU A 326 -6.56 -11.67 2.72
N ASP A 327 -7.78 -12.13 3.03
CA ASP A 327 -8.86 -11.25 3.50
C ASP A 327 -8.77 -11.09 5.03
N VAL A 328 -8.53 -9.86 5.49
CA VAL A 328 -8.51 -9.47 6.91
C VAL A 328 -9.59 -8.43 7.24
N SER A 329 -10.58 -8.25 6.35
CA SER A 329 -11.61 -7.21 6.49
C SER A 329 -12.52 -7.40 7.71
N ASN A 330 -12.62 -8.62 8.24
CA ASN A 330 -13.38 -8.96 9.44
C ASN A 330 -12.62 -8.70 10.75
N PHE A 331 -11.33 -8.35 10.70
CA PHE A 331 -10.53 -8.19 11.91
C PHE A 331 -10.94 -6.91 12.65
N ASP A 332 -11.42 -7.06 13.88
CA ASP A 332 -11.49 -5.98 14.86
C ASP A 332 -10.13 -5.88 15.57
N THR A 333 -9.41 -4.79 15.33
CA THR A 333 -8.08 -4.53 15.92
C THR A 333 -8.10 -3.50 17.04
N SER A 334 -9.27 -3.02 17.46
CA SER A 334 -9.41 -1.91 18.43
C SER A 334 -8.76 -2.18 19.80
N SER A 335 -8.66 -3.46 20.19
CA SER A 335 -8.02 -3.92 21.42
C SER A 335 -6.54 -4.30 21.26
N VAL A 336 -5.99 -4.28 20.04
CA VAL A 336 -4.65 -4.78 19.74
C VAL A 336 -3.59 -3.75 20.14
N THR A 337 -2.55 -4.22 20.82
CA THR A 337 -1.43 -3.36 21.28
C THR A 337 -0.09 -3.69 20.62
N ASP A 338 0.05 -4.89 20.06
CA ASP A 338 1.27 -5.42 19.43
C ASP A 338 0.92 -6.03 18.05
N MET A 339 1.39 -5.38 16.98
CA MET A 339 1.29 -5.82 15.58
C MET A 339 2.67 -6.07 14.95
N GLN A 340 3.70 -6.31 15.77
CA GLN A 340 5.04 -6.52 15.24
C GLN A 340 5.07 -7.73 14.31
N TYR A 341 5.73 -7.59 13.17
CA TYR A 341 5.92 -8.63 12.15
C TYR A 341 4.64 -9.23 11.55
N MET A 342 3.45 -8.67 11.79
CA MET A 342 2.16 -9.31 11.44
C MET A 342 2.13 -9.91 10.02
N PHE A 343 2.65 -9.17 9.04
CA PHE A 343 2.75 -9.59 7.63
C PHE A 343 4.20 -9.73 7.13
N ALA A 344 5.20 -9.69 8.02
CA ALA A 344 6.60 -9.66 7.61
C ALA A 344 6.98 -10.87 6.74
N ALA A 345 7.66 -10.63 5.62
CA ALA A 345 8.10 -11.63 4.66
C ALA A 345 6.95 -12.47 4.04
N CYS A 346 5.75 -11.91 3.92
CA CYS A 346 4.70 -12.43 3.03
C CYS A 346 5.06 -12.13 1.56
N ASN A 347 6.10 -12.79 1.06
CA ASN A 347 6.77 -12.41 -0.19
C ASN A 347 5.88 -12.49 -1.44
N SER A 348 4.83 -13.31 -1.43
CA SER A 348 3.94 -13.51 -2.58
C SER A 348 2.61 -12.77 -2.46
N LEU A 349 2.36 -12.04 -1.36
CA LEU A 349 1.12 -11.30 -1.16
C LEU A 349 1.08 -10.12 -2.13
N GLU A 350 0.08 -10.11 -3.02
CA GLU A 350 -0.03 -9.15 -4.14
C GLU A 350 -0.87 -7.92 -3.75
N GLU A 351 -1.93 -8.12 -2.96
CA GLU A 351 -2.82 -7.09 -2.45
C GLU A 351 -3.12 -7.32 -0.96
N LEU A 352 -3.36 -6.25 -0.21
CA LEU A 352 -3.76 -6.31 1.20
C LEU A 352 -4.59 -5.08 1.57
N ASP A 353 -5.84 -5.30 1.97
CA ASP A 353 -6.71 -4.25 2.52
C ASP A 353 -6.57 -4.21 4.05
N VAL A 354 -6.15 -3.06 4.58
CA VAL A 354 -6.04 -2.79 6.02
C VAL A 354 -6.92 -1.61 6.46
N SER A 355 -7.90 -1.22 5.65
CA SER A 355 -8.76 -0.05 5.90
C SER A 355 -9.63 -0.19 7.14
N ASN A 356 -9.91 -1.41 7.60
CA ASN A 356 -10.66 -1.70 8.82
C ASN A 356 -9.81 -1.66 10.11
N PHE A 357 -8.49 -1.50 10.01
CA PHE A 357 -7.62 -1.57 11.18
C PHE A 357 -7.74 -0.29 12.03
N ASP A 358 -8.24 -0.43 13.24
CA ASP A 358 -8.06 0.55 14.31
C ASP A 358 -6.70 0.33 14.96
N THR A 359 -5.76 1.26 14.74
CA THR A 359 -4.40 1.20 15.28
C THR A 359 -4.18 2.13 16.48
N SER A 360 -5.22 2.80 16.98
CA SER A 360 -5.10 3.84 18.03
C SER A 360 -4.50 3.33 19.36
N SER A 361 -4.70 2.03 19.65
CA SER A 361 -4.16 1.32 20.82
C SER A 361 -2.77 0.68 20.58
N VAL A 362 -2.27 0.68 19.33
CA VAL A 362 -1.06 -0.04 18.96
C VAL A 362 0.19 0.72 19.42
N THR A 363 1.11 0.01 20.07
CA THR A 363 2.35 0.59 20.62
C THR A 363 3.60 0.09 19.89
N HIS A 364 3.52 -1.04 19.18
CA HIS A 364 4.65 -1.67 18.48
C HIS A 364 4.25 -2.14 17.07
N MET A 365 4.95 -1.63 16.04
CA MET A 365 4.74 -1.94 14.61
C MET A 365 6.04 -2.38 13.90
N ARG A 366 7.03 -2.84 14.67
CA ARG A 366 8.32 -3.31 14.14
C ARG A 366 8.10 -4.34 13.03
N TYR A 367 8.69 -4.08 11.86
CA TYR A 367 8.64 -4.95 10.67
C TYR A 367 7.23 -5.35 10.20
N MET A 368 6.16 -4.63 10.56
CA MET A 368 4.79 -5.05 10.26
C MET A 368 4.60 -5.47 8.78
N PHE A 369 5.19 -4.73 7.84
CA PHE A 369 5.15 -5.00 6.40
C PHE A 369 6.55 -5.27 5.80
N GLY A 370 7.54 -5.55 6.65
CA GLY A 370 8.93 -5.73 6.20
C GLY A 370 9.07 -6.95 5.30
N SER A 371 9.77 -6.81 4.16
CA SER A 371 9.96 -7.85 3.15
C SER A 371 8.67 -8.33 2.48
N CYS A 372 7.60 -7.55 2.45
CA CYS A 372 6.44 -7.82 1.59
C CYS A 372 6.78 -7.49 0.14
N ASN A 373 7.52 -8.39 -0.52
CA ASN A 373 8.18 -8.10 -1.79
C ASN A 373 7.24 -7.94 -2.99
N SER A 374 6.04 -8.51 -2.94
CA SER A 374 5.08 -8.48 -4.06
C SER A 374 4.01 -7.40 -3.93
N LEU A 375 3.86 -6.78 -2.76
CA LEU A 375 2.92 -5.65 -2.58
C LEU A 375 3.40 -4.45 -3.39
N GLU A 376 2.55 -3.93 -4.27
CA GLU A 376 2.83 -2.77 -5.11
C GLU A 376 2.28 -1.46 -4.52
N GLU A 377 1.17 -1.55 -3.79
CA GLU A 377 0.52 -0.46 -3.08
C GLU A 377 -0.01 -0.91 -1.71
N LEU A 378 -0.14 0.02 -0.78
CA LEU A 378 -0.73 -0.22 0.53
C LEU A 378 -1.28 1.11 1.08
N ASP A 379 -2.59 1.19 1.27
CA ASP A 379 -3.22 2.35 1.90
C ASP A 379 -3.13 2.23 3.43
N VAL A 380 -2.31 3.07 4.03
CA VAL A 380 -2.17 3.21 5.49
C VAL A 380 -2.63 4.59 5.98
N SER A 381 -3.39 5.32 5.16
CA SER A 381 -3.81 6.69 5.47
C SER A 381 -4.70 6.80 6.72
N HIS A 382 -5.37 5.71 7.10
CA HIS A 382 -6.25 5.64 8.28
C HIS A 382 -5.54 5.25 9.58
N PHE A 383 -4.25 4.91 9.54
CA PHE A 383 -3.53 4.48 10.74
C PHE A 383 -3.33 5.65 11.71
N ASP A 384 -3.82 5.50 12.94
CA ASP A 384 -3.41 6.31 14.08
C ASP A 384 -2.12 5.72 14.66
N THR A 385 -1.00 6.43 14.50
CA THR A 385 0.30 6.00 15.01
C THR A 385 0.76 6.79 16.24
N SER A 386 -0.09 7.65 16.82
CA SER A 386 0.28 8.56 17.91
C SER A 386 0.77 7.85 19.18
N SER A 387 0.31 6.62 19.40
CA SER A 387 0.71 5.73 20.51
C SER A 387 1.93 4.85 20.20
N VAL A 388 2.39 4.80 18.94
CA VAL A 388 3.44 3.88 18.50
C VAL A 388 4.80 4.35 19.00
N THR A 389 5.57 3.43 19.58
CA THR A 389 6.92 3.70 20.12
C THR A 389 8.03 3.05 19.30
N ASN A 390 7.71 2.07 18.44
CA ASN A 390 8.69 1.30 17.69
C ASN A 390 8.19 0.96 16.26
N MET A 391 8.86 1.53 15.26
CA MET A 391 8.62 1.31 13.81
C MET A 391 9.86 0.73 13.12
N TYR A 392 10.76 0.07 13.86
CA TYR A 392 11.97 -0.53 13.32
C TYR A 392 11.66 -1.38 12.08
N GLY A 393 12.25 -1.06 10.94
CA GLY A 393 12.11 -1.85 9.71
C GLY A 393 10.69 -2.03 9.16
N MET A 394 9.72 -1.19 9.55
CA MET A 394 8.29 -1.37 9.22
C MET A 394 8.03 -1.62 7.72
N PHE A 395 8.76 -0.92 6.84
CA PHE A 395 8.69 -1.04 5.38
C PHE A 395 10.06 -1.38 4.77
N SER A 396 10.89 -2.13 5.48
CA SER A 396 12.21 -2.53 5.00
C SER A 396 12.13 -3.67 4.00
N TYR A 397 13.02 -3.66 3.00
CA TYR A 397 13.11 -4.67 1.94
C TYR A 397 11.81 -4.81 1.13
N CYS A 398 10.98 -3.76 1.04
CA CYS A 398 9.79 -3.78 0.19
C CYS A 398 10.21 -3.41 -1.24
N TYR A 399 10.41 -4.41 -2.08
CA TYR A 399 11.04 -4.20 -3.39
C TYR A 399 10.13 -3.67 -4.49
N ASN A 400 8.81 -3.61 -4.28
CA ASN A 400 7.84 -3.23 -5.31
C ASN A 400 7.05 -1.94 -5.02
N PHE A 401 7.06 -1.41 -3.78
CA PHE A 401 6.44 -0.11 -3.50
C PHE A 401 7.15 1.00 -4.28
N GLU A 402 6.43 1.66 -5.20
CA GLU A 402 6.94 2.82 -5.93
C GLU A 402 6.65 4.14 -5.20
N GLU A 403 5.54 4.19 -4.47
CA GLU A 403 5.11 5.35 -3.69
C GLU A 403 4.61 4.87 -2.32
N LEU A 404 4.91 5.66 -1.29
CA LEU A 404 4.37 5.43 0.04
C LEU A 404 4.00 6.77 0.68
N ASP A 405 2.70 6.94 0.94
CA ASP A 405 2.17 8.11 1.64
C ASP A 405 2.00 7.79 3.13
N LEU A 406 2.87 8.38 3.94
CA LEU A 406 2.81 8.30 5.41
C LEU A 406 2.53 9.68 6.02
N SER A 407 1.89 10.58 5.28
CA SER A 407 1.56 11.94 5.72
C SER A 407 0.79 11.95 7.04
N ASN A 408 -0.10 10.98 7.27
CA ASN A 408 -0.90 10.88 8.49
C ASN A 408 -0.15 10.31 9.71
N PHE A 409 1.06 9.75 9.54
CA PHE A 409 1.79 9.14 10.65
C PHE A 409 2.29 10.21 11.62
N ASP A 410 1.82 10.16 12.87
CA ASP A 410 2.40 10.85 14.01
C ASP A 410 3.53 10.00 14.60
N THR A 411 4.78 10.44 14.44
CA THR A 411 5.95 9.74 15.00
C THR A 411 6.48 10.38 16.28
N SER A 412 5.76 11.31 16.91
CA SER A 412 6.23 12.07 18.07
C SER A 412 6.53 11.20 19.29
N SER A 413 5.86 10.05 19.41
CA SER A 413 6.10 9.04 20.45
C SER A 413 7.14 7.97 20.06
N VAL A 414 7.60 7.95 18.81
CA VAL A 414 8.45 6.88 18.29
C VAL A 414 9.89 7.04 18.78
N ILE A 415 10.41 5.97 19.39
CA ILE A 415 11.76 5.92 19.94
C ILE A 415 12.73 5.27 18.93
N ASN A 416 12.24 4.35 18.10
CA ASN A 416 13.06 3.62 17.13
C ASN A 416 12.40 3.55 15.74
N MET A 417 13.06 4.18 14.75
CA MET A 417 12.77 4.09 13.31
C MET A 417 13.99 3.60 12.51
N ASP A 418 14.90 2.85 13.15
CA ASP A 418 16.04 2.27 12.44
C ASP A 418 15.53 1.44 11.25
N ARG A 419 16.22 1.57 10.12
CA ARG A 419 15.99 0.78 8.91
C ARG A 419 14.56 0.81 8.37
N MET A 420 13.75 1.81 8.72
CA MET A 420 12.32 1.86 8.36
C MET A 420 12.05 1.56 6.88
N PHE A 421 12.91 2.05 5.98
CA PHE A 421 12.86 1.84 4.53
C PHE A 421 14.10 1.13 3.98
N GLU A 422 14.88 0.42 4.80
CA GLU A 422 16.15 -0.19 4.37
C GLU A 422 15.94 -1.11 3.16
N ASN A 423 16.67 -0.88 2.07
CA ASN A 423 16.62 -1.66 0.81
C ASN A 423 15.24 -1.73 0.12
N SER A 424 14.36 -0.74 0.33
CA SER A 424 13.14 -0.60 -0.47
C SER A 424 13.47 0.05 -1.82
N THR A 425 14.02 -0.77 -2.73
CA THR A 425 14.72 -0.30 -3.93
C THR A 425 13.83 0.24 -5.05
N ALA A 426 12.52 -0.05 -5.05
CA ALA A 426 11.59 0.54 -6.03
C ALA A 426 11.00 1.88 -5.59
N LEU A 427 11.16 2.26 -4.32
CA LEU A 427 10.51 3.45 -3.74
C LEU A 427 11.04 4.72 -4.42
N LYS A 428 10.17 5.40 -5.16
CA LYS A 428 10.43 6.64 -5.91
C LYS A 428 9.95 7.87 -5.16
N SER A 429 8.79 7.78 -4.51
CA SER A 429 8.12 8.88 -3.81
C SER A 429 7.82 8.48 -2.36
N LEU A 430 8.10 9.39 -1.42
CA LEU A 430 7.85 9.17 0.00
C LEU A 430 7.38 10.47 0.66
N TYR A 431 6.28 10.39 1.41
CA TYR A 431 5.66 11.52 2.12
C TYR A 431 5.72 11.28 3.63
N LEU A 432 6.39 12.19 4.36
CA LEU A 432 6.74 12.09 5.78
C LEU A 432 6.35 13.38 6.53
N ASP A 433 5.15 13.89 6.27
CA ASP A 433 4.69 15.26 6.60
C ASP A 433 4.74 15.58 8.08
N ASN A 434 4.45 14.59 8.93
CA ASN A 434 4.32 14.72 10.38
C ASN A 434 5.43 13.99 11.17
N PHE A 435 6.52 13.60 10.49
CA PHE A 435 7.62 12.89 11.13
C PHE A 435 8.44 13.80 12.06
N THR A 436 9.02 13.21 13.10
CA THR A 436 9.89 13.85 14.08
C THR A 436 11.12 12.98 14.33
N ASP A 437 12.23 13.58 14.74
CA ASP A 437 13.42 12.82 15.13
C ASP A 437 13.11 11.81 16.25
N ALA A 438 13.35 10.52 15.98
CA ALA A 438 13.34 9.47 17.00
C ALA A 438 14.70 9.34 17.69
N ALA A 439 14.74 8.66 18.84
CA ALA A 439 15.98 8.43 19.58
C ALA A 439 17.00 7.58 18.78
N SER A 440 16.51 6.68 17.92
CA SER A 440 17.31 5.92 16.98
C SER A 440 16.65 5.89 15.60
N MET A 441 17.42 6.26 14.57
CA MET A 441 17.01 6.26 13.16
C MET A 441 18.13 5.71 12.26
N THR A 442 18.98 4.84 12.77
CA THR A 442 20.12 4.29 12.04
C THR A 442 19.68 3.62 10.75
N ASP A 443 20.35 3.93 9.64
CA ASP A 443 20.11 3.31 8.33
C ASP A 443 18.65 3.44 7.80
N MET A 444 17.88 4.44 8.23
CA MET A 444 16.46 4.61 7.88
C MET A 444 16.20 4.56 6.36
N PHE A 445 17.02 5.24 5.56
CA PHE A 445 16.92 5.31 4.09
C PHE A 445 17.99 4.47 3.37
N LYS A 446 18.71 3.60 4.08
CA LYS A 446 19.84 2.89 3.48
C LYS A 446 19.37 1.96 2.37
N GLY A 447 19.88 2.14 1.16
CA GLY A 447 19.54 1.31 0.01
C GLY A 447 18.22 1.66 -0.68
N THR A 448 17.55 2.77 -0.32
CA THR A 448 16.41 3.33 -1.09
C THR A 448 16.92 4.05 -2.35
N THR A 449 17.57 3.32 -3.26
CA THR A 449 18.38 3.92 -4.34
C THR A 449 17.56 4.62 -5.43
N SER A 450 16.30 4.20 -5.60
CA SER A 450 15.37 4.79 -6.57
C SER A 450 14.61 6.02 -6.08
N LEU A 451 14.82 6.44 -4.82
CA LEU A 451 14.11 7.59 -4.26
C LEU A 451 14.46 8.85 -5.07
N THR A 452 13.43 9.48 -5.64
CA THR A 452 13.55 10.70 -6.46
C THR A 452 12.71 11.86 -5.92
N TYR A 453 11.73 11.56 -5.07
CA TYR A 453 10.92 12.53 -4.38
C TYR A 453 10.82 12.19 -2.90
N LEU A 454 11.07 13.18 -2.05
CA LEU A 454 10.96 13.08 -0.60
C LEU A 454 10.28 14.34 -0.08
N PHE A 455 9.06 14.22 0.41
CA PHE A 455 8.37 15.29 1.11
C PHE A 455 8.46 15.01 2.61
N VAL A 456 8.99 15.96 3.39
CA VAL A 456 9.42 15.69 4.76
C VAL A 456 9.15 16.85 5.71
N SER A 457 8.65 16.50 6.90
CA SER A 457 8.47 17.39 8.05
C SER A 457 9.74 18.16 8.41
N HIS A 458 9.60 19.43 8.78
CA HIS A 458 10.68 20.24 9.34
C HIS A 458 11.17 19.75 10.73
N ASN A 459 10.46 18.81 11.36
CA ASN A 459 10.84 18.21 12.65
C ASN A 459 11.74 16.97 12.51
N LEU A 460 12.03 16.51 11.29
CA LEU A 460 12.95 15.40 11.01
C LEU A 460 14.31 15.94 10.51
N SER A 461 15.29 16.08 11.41
CA SER A 461 16.51 16.85 11.15
C SER A 461 17.65 16.09 10.48
N THR A 462 17.52 14.77 10.33
CA THR A 462 18.56 13.88 9.78
C THR A 462 17.98 12.86 8.82
N PHE A 463 18.67 12.64 7.69
CA PHE A 463 18.28 11.68 6.66
C PHE A 463 19.32 10.55 6.60
N THR A 464 19.36 9.77 7.66
CA THR A 464 20.34 8.69 7.88
C THR A 464 20.24 7.60 6.81
N GLY A 465 21.38 7.25 6.20
CA GLY A 465 21.44 6.25 5.14
C GLY A 465 20.95 6.75 3.77
N LEU A 466 20.44 7.99 3.66
CA LEU A 466 20.01 8.55 2.38
C LEU A 466 21.23 8.71 1.46
N GLU A 467 21.14 8.22 0.24
CA GLU A 467 22.25 8.29 -0.69
C GLU A 467 22.64 9.74 -0.99
N ASN A 468 23.94 10.00 -0.91
CA ASN A 468 24.50 11.30 -1.21
C ASN A 468 24.40 11.58 -2.72
N THR A 469 23.28 12.16 -3.12
CA THR A 469 22.89 12.40 -4.51
C THR A 469 22.46 13.85 -4.70
N ASN A 470 22.40 14.33 -5.95
CA ASN A 470 22.07 15.71 -6.26
C ASN A 470 20.58 15.97 -5.97
N TRP A 471 20.25 16.46 -4.79
CA TRP A 471 18.89 16.87 -4.39
C TRP A 471 18.72 18.37 -4.58
N TYR A 472 17.48 18.82 -4.81
CA TYR A 472 17.10 20.22 -4.73
C TYR A 472 15.75 20.39 -4.03
N ASP A 473 15.55 21.55 -3.39
CA ASP A 473 14.26 21.99 -2.86
C ASP A 473 13.33 22.35 -4.03
N GLU A 474 12.16 21.71 -4.13
CA GLU A 474 11.23 21.93 -5.25
C GLU A 474 10.53 23.30 -5.21
N LYS A 475 10.37 23.89 -4.03
CA LYS A 475 9.70 25.18 -3.84
C LYS A 475 10.66 26.34 -4.07
N ASN A 476 11.87 26.25 -3.52
CA ASN A 476 12.84 27.34 -3.55
C ASN A 476 13.96 27.15 -4.58
N TRP A 477 13.98 26.03 -5.31
CA TRP A 477 14.98 25.69 -6.33
C TRP A 477 16.43 25.79 -5.82
N VAL A 478 16.68 25.31 -4.61
CA VAL A 478 18.03 25.30 -4.02
C VAL A 478 18.66 23.93 -4.23
N GLN A 479 19.76 23.87 -4.99
CA GLN A 479 20.50 22.62 -5.27
C GLN A 479 21.52 22.30 -4.17
N PHE A 480 21.64 21.01 -3.83
CA PHE A 480 22.62 20.48 -2.89
C PHE A 480 23.54 19.46 -3.57
N ALA A 481 24.86 19.64 -3.43
CA ALA A 481 25.87 18.70 -3.93
C ALA A 481 26.21 17.61 -2.89
N THR A 482 25.80 17.81 -1.64
CA THR A 482 26.03 16.85 -0.57
C THR A 482 24.83 16.72 0.35
N LEU A 483 24.63 15.54 0.93
CA LEU A 483 23.65 15.29 2.00
C LEU A 483 23.83 16.27 3.18
N SER A 484 25.08 16.63 3.51
CA SER A 484 25.36 17.59 4.58
C SER A 484 24.80 18.98 4.28
N GLN A 485 24.85 19.44 3.02
CA GLN A 485 24.25 20.70 2.60
C GLN A 485 22.73 20.65 2.67
N LEU A 486 22.13 19.57 2.14
CA LEU A 486 20.69 19.32 2.20
C LEU A 486 20.19 19.37 3.66
N GLN A 487 20.79 18.59 4.57
CA GLN A 487 20.36 18.57 5.98
C GLN A 487 20.57 19.93 6.67
N THR A 488 21.64 20.66 6.36
CA THR A 488 21.88 21.99 6.93
C THR A 488 20.83 23.00 6.47
N TYR A 489 20.39 22.89 5.23
CA TYR A 489 19.32 23.70 4.66
C TYR A 489 17.95 23.32 5.25
N HIS A 490 17.66 22.02 5.34
CA HIS A 490 16.41 21.48 5.85
C HIS A 490 16.13 21.90 7.30
N ARG A 491 17.14 21.87 8.18
CA ARG A 491 17.02 22.31 9.58
C ARG A 491 16.62 23.78 9.79
N LYS A 492 16.57 24.58 8.72
CA LYS A 492 16.14 25.98 8.76
C LYS A 492 14.71 26.18 8.26
N GLN A 493 14.08 25.14 7.72
CA GLN A 493 12.71 25.20 7.24
C GLN A 493 11.76 25.27 8.44
N SER A 494 10.63 25.96 8.25
CA SER A 494 9.56 26.07 9.25
C SER A 494 8.31 25.28 8.88
N GLU A 495 8.29 24.69 7.69
CA GLU A 495 7.16 23.94 7.13
C GLU A 495 7.70 22.67 6.46
N PRO A 496 6.87 21.63 6.29
CA PRO A 496 7.23 20.47 5.48
C PRO A 496 7.73 20.89 4.09
N THR A 497 8.78 20.23 3.61
CA THR A 497 9.49 20.62 2.39
C THR A 497 9.65 19.42 1.46
N GLY A 498 9.36 19.64 0.18
CA GLY A 498 9.59 18.66 -0.87
C GLY A 498 10.97 18.78 -1.50
N TYR A 499 11.66 17.65 -1.60
CA TYR A 499 12.96 17.53 -2.26
C TYR A 499 12.84 16.62 -3.47
N ARG A 500 13.48 17.03 -4.56
CA ARG A 500 13.57 16.25 -5.81
C ARG A 500 15.02 15.91 -6.12
N LYS A 501 15.25 14.71 -6.64
CA LYS A 501 16.56 14.24 -7.11
C LYS A 501 16.76 14.66 -8.56
N GLY A 502 17.91 15.25 -8.87
CA GLY A 502 18.26 15.72 -10.20
C GLY A 502 18.85 17.12 -10.20
N ALA A 503 18.94 17.70 -11.39
CA ALA A 503 19.27 19.11 -11.60
C ALA A 503 18.07 19.80 -12.25
N PHE A 504 17.83 21.04 -11.86
CA PHE A 504 16.90 21.91 -12.56
C PHE A 504 17.65 22.83 -13.52
N LEU A 505 16.94 23.33 -14.52
CA LEU A 505 17.38 24.32 -15.46
C LEU A 505 16.86 25.69 -15.02
N SER A 506 17.63 26.75 -15.30
CA SER A 506 17.24 28.12 -15.00
C SER A 506 17.27 28.99 -16.26
N LEU A 507 16.20 29.71 -16.54
CA LEU A 507 16.14 30.73 -17.59
C LEU A 507 16.15 32.12 -16.94
N THR A 508 17.17 32.92 -17.22
CA THR A 508 17.24 34.32 -16.78
C THR A 508 16.82 35.24 -17.92
N MET A 509 15.88 36.15 -17.66
CA MET A 509 15.29 37.07 -18.63
C MET A 509 15.79 38.49 -18.36
N ASP A 510 16.78 38.93 -19.15
CA ASP A 510 17.33 40.29 -19.06
C ASP A 510 16.50 41.24 -19.93
N ALA A 511 15.70 42.08 -19.28
CA ALA A 511 14.83 43.04 -19.95
C ALA A 511 15.58 44.16 -20.70
N MET A 512 16.92 44.25 -20.63
CA MET A 512 17.72 45.23 -21.39
C MET A 512 17.18 46.67 -21.30
N GLY A 513 16.86 47.08 -20.07
CA GLY A 513 16.31 48.40 -19.74
C GLY A 513 14.79 48.55 -19.92
N GLY A 514 14.05 47.46 -20.12
CA GLY A 514 12.61 47.41 -19.87
C GLY A 514 12.29 46.98 -18.43
N GLU A 515 11.03 47.10 -18.05
CA GLU A 515 10.49 46.78 -16.73
C GLU A 515 9.45 45.65 -16.84
N PHE A 516 9.47 44.74 -15.87
CA PHE A 516 8.46 43.69 -15.70
C PHE A 516 7.36 44.21 -14.76
N GLU A 517 6.10 43.80 -14.97
CA GLU A 517 4.97 44.26 -14.14
C GLU A 517 5.12 43.84 -12.67
N ASP A 518 5.71 42.67 -12.38
CA ASP A 518 6.02 42.20 -11.02
C ASP A 518 7.53 41.87 -10.87
N THR A 519 8.18 42.49 -9.88
CA THR A 519 9.60 42.86 -9.97
C THR A 519 10.64 41.83 -9.49
N GLU A 520 10.25 40.67 -8.95
CA GLU A 520 11.19 39.65 -8.45
C GLU A 520 10.99 38.23 -9.04
N GLU A 521 9.75 37.75 -9.22
CA GLU A 521 9.49 36.37 -9.70
C GLU A 521 9.59 36.20 -11.23
N GLN A 522 9.48 37.29 -12.00
CA GLN A 522 9.39 37.21 -13.46
C GLN A 522 10.75 37.15 -14.19
N LYS A 523 11.85 37.43 -13.49
CA LYS A 523 13.19 37.53 -14.11
C LYS A 523 13.90 36.18 -14.25
N VAL A 524 13.55 35.21 -13.41
CA VAL A 524 14.19 33.89 -13.42
C VAL A 524 13.12 32.82 -13.31
N GLN A 525 13.12 31.91 -14.27
CA GLN A 525 12.30 30.71 -14.22
C GLN A 525 13.19 29.52 -13.91
N SER A 526 12.67 28.58 -13.13
CA SER A 526 13.30 27.28 -12.89
C SER A 526 12.35 26.17 -13.33
N LYS A 527 12.88 25.21 -14.09
CA LYS A 527 12.13 24.10 -14.68
C LYS A 527 12.97 22.83 -14.67
N ILE A 528 12.36 21.65 -14.74
CA ILE A 528 13.10 20.42 -15.02
C ILE A 528 13.26 20.21 -16.53
N SER A 529 14.27 19.45 -16.94
CA SER A 529 14.52 19.13 -18.35
C SER A 529 13.28 18.53 -19.02
N GLY A 530 12.85 19.10 -20.16
CA GLY A 530 11.66 18.67 -20.89
C GLY A 530 10.39 19.52 -20.67
N GLU A 531 10.35 20.36 -19.64
CA GLU A 531 9.28 21.35 -19.46
C GLU A 531 9.46 22.56 -20.40
N TYR A 532 8.42 23.36 -20.58
CA TYR A 532 8.48 24.56 -21.42
C TYR A 532 8.65 25.81 -20.55
N TRP A 533 9.41 26.77 -21.08
CA TRP A 533 9.55 28.09 -20.49
C TRP A 533 8.30 28.92 -20.76
N ASP A 534 7.92 29.74 -19.80
CA ASP A 534 6.80 30.67 -19.94
C ASP A 534 7.32 31.97 -20.59
N GLU A 535 6.68 32.47 -21.64
CA GLU A 535 7.08 33.75 -22.24
C GLU A 535 6.52 34.91 -21.42
N ILE A 536 7.41 35.68 -20.81
CA ILE A 536 7.07 36.90 -20.07
C ILE A 536 7.56 38.10 -20.89
N VAL A 537 6.66 39.05 -21.17
CA VAL A 537 6.94 40.22 -22.01
C VAL A 537 7.11 41.46 -21.12
N PRO A 538 8.32 42.05 -21.04
CA PRO A 538 8.54 43.30 -20.33
C PRO A 538 7.98 44.48 -21.13
N VAL A 539 7.87 45.64 -20.49
CA VAL A 539 7.48 46.91 -21.11
C VAL A 539 8.60 47.93 -21.03
N LYS A 540 8.73 48.81 -22.04
CA LYS A 540 9.70 49.89 -22.03
C LYS A 540 9.09 51.12 -22.70
N GLU A 541 9.04 52.24 -21.96
CA GLU A 541 8.45 53.49 -22.44
C GLU A 541 9.12 53.94 -23.75
N ASP A 542 8.32 54.28 -24.77
CA ASP A 542 8.75 54.66 -26.12
C ASP A 542 9.48 53.56 -26.93
N TYR A 543 9.38 52.29 -26.57
CA TYR A 543 9.90 51.17 -27.36
C TYR A 543 8.86 50.05 -27.56
N TYR A 544 8.96 49.34 -28.69
CA TYR A 544 8.26 48.10 -28.97
C TYR A 544 9.17 46.89 -28.68
N PHE A 545 8.61 45.83 -28.11
CA PHE A 545 9.31 44.58 -27.81
C PHE A 545 9.35 43.67 -29.05
N ASP A 546 10.53 43.48 -29.65
CA ASP A 546 10.71 42.65 -30.86
C ASP A 546 10.82 41.15 -30.56
N GLY A 547 11.23 40.81 -29.32
CA GLY A 547 11.34 39.44 -28.84
C GLY A 547 12.55 39.20 -27.95
N TRP A 548 12.68 37.95 -27.52
CA TRP A 548 13.79 37.42 -26.73
C TRP A 548 14.89 36.82 -27.59
N TYR A 549 16.16 37.09 -27.24
CA TYR A 549 17.34 36.63 -27.98
C TYR A 549 18.37 35.96 -27.06
N LEU A 550 19.12 34.98 -27.58
CA LEU A 550 20.14 34.25 -26.83
C LEU A 550 21.44 35.04 -26.61
N ASP A 551 21.61 36.16 -27.33
CA ASP A 551 22.82 36.97 -27.29
C ASP A 551 22.48 38.47 -27.33
N GLN A 552 23.32 39.29 -26.71
CA GLN A 552 23.13 40.75 -26.64
C GLN A 552 23.28 41.47 -27.98
N ASN A 553 23.83 40.79 -29.01
CA ASN A 553 23.88 41.33 -30.38
C ASN A 553 22.60 41.01 -31.16
N PHE A 554 21.64 40.33 -30.52
CA PHE A 554 20.34 39.96 -31.08
C PHE A 554 20.42 39.16 -32.38
N THR A 555 21.42 38.26 -32.48
CA THR A 555 21.63 37.45 -33.68
C THR A 555 20.79 36.18 -33.70
N ASN A 556 20.50 35.59 -32.54
CA ASN A 556 19.73 34.35 -32.43
C ASN A 556 18.46 34.56 -31.59
N LYS A 557 17.28 34.47 -32.22
CA LYS A 557 15.99 34.59 -31.54
C LYS A 557 15.71 33.33 -30.70
N PHE A 558 15.24 33.51 -29.48
CA PHE A 558 14.85 32.42 -28.59
C PHE A 558 13.44 31.92 -28.93
N ASP A 559 13.21 30.61 -28.81
CA ASP A 559 11.97 29.94 -29.18
C ASP A 559 11.38 29.21 -27.97
N PHE A 560 10.32 29.79 -27.38
CA PHE A 560 9.61 29.22 -26.23
C PHE A 560 8.80 27.96 -26.57
N SER A 561 8.64 27.61 -27.86
CA SER A 561 8.00 26.36 -28.28
C SER A 561 8.91 25.14 -28.17
N LEU A 562 10.19 25.34 -27.82
CA LEU A 562 11.13 24.27 -27.54
C LEU A 562 11.24 24.02 -26.04
N PRO A 563 11.32 22.75 -25.60
CA PRO A 563 11.45 22.43 -24.19
C PRO A 563 12.81 22.89 -23.63
N ALA A 564 12.84 23.19 -22.34
CA ALA A 564 14.01 23.51 -21.55
C ALA A 564 15.06 22.40 -21.67
N ALA A 565 16.21 22.75 -22.28
CA ALA A 565 17.32 21.83 -22.51
C ALA A 565 18.59 22.23 -21.74
N VAL A 566 18.82 23.53 -21.54
CA VAL A 566 19.98 24.07 -20.83
C VAL A 566 19.60 25.33 -20.05
N SER A 567 20.28 25.58 -18.93
CA SER A 567 20.20 26.88 -18.26
C SER A 567 20.82 27.96 -19.14
N THR A 568 20.13 29.08 -19.33
CA THR A 568 20.58 30.16 -20.21
C THR A 568 20.05 31.52 -19.77
N THR A 569 20.63 32.57 -20.34
CA THR A 569 20.13 33.95 -20.24
C THR A 569 19.63 34.40 -21.60
N ILE A 570 18.46 35.03 -21.64
CA ILE A 570 17.88 35.65 -22.83
C ILE A 570 17.75 37.16 -22.63
N TYR A 571 17.85 37.91 -23.72
CA TYR A 571 17.94 39.37 -23.74
C TYR A 571 16.80 39.96 -24.58
N ALA A 572 16.08 40.93 -24.01
CA ALA A 572 15.01 41.63 -24.69
C ALA A 572 15.56 42.56 -25.79
N LYS A 573 15.03 42.46 -27.00
CA LYS A 573 15.32 43.41 -28.07
C LYS A 573 14.22 44.46 -28.16
N TRP A 574 14.64 45.71 -28.18
CA TRP A 574 13.77 46.89 -28.24
C TRP A 574 13.94 47.62 -29.56
N VAL A 575 12.83 48.04 -30.14
CA VAL A 575 12.77 48.92 -31.32
C VAL A 575 12.13 50.23 -30.90
N GLU A 576 12.78 51.36 -31.16
CA GLU A 576 12.29 52.68 -30.77
C GLU A 576 10.95 52.99 -31.47
N ASN A 577 9.94 53.39 -30.69
CA ASN A 577 8.64 53.79 -31.21
C ASN A 577 8.77 55.17 -31.86
N TYR A 578 8.61 55.23 -33.18
CA TYR A 578 8.50 56.50 -33.89
C TYR A 578 7.08 57.05 -33.79
N THR A 579 6.87 57.99 -32.87
CA THR A 579 5.60 58.73 -32.80
C THR A 579 5.56 59.81 -33.88
N VAL A 580 4.63 59.71 -34.82
CA VAL A 580 4.42 60.72 -35.87
C VAL A 580 3.37 61.71 -35.42
N ILE A 581 3.79 62.92 -35.03
CA ILE A 581 2.88 64.02 -34.69
C ILE A 581 2.62 64.83 -35.96
N ILE A 582 1.40 64.70 -36.50
CA ILE A 582 0.96 65.52 -37.65
C ILE A 582 0.08 66.65 -37.12
N PRO A 583 0.49 67.93 -37.26
CA PRO A 583 -0.37 69.06 -36.96
C PRO A 583 -1.58 69.04 -37.90
N ALA A 584 -2.79 68.99 -37.35
CA ALA A 584 -4.01 68.92 -38.13
C ALA A 584 -4.97 70.07 -37.82
N SER A 585 -5.70 70.48 -38.86
CA SER A 585 -6.81 71.42 -38.75
C SER A 585 -8.10 70.64 -38.97
N ILE A 586 -9.00 70.70 -37.98
CA ILE A 586 -10.34 70.12 -38.08
C ILE A 586 -11.30 71.26 -38.38
N SER A 587 -12.09 71.11 -39.44
CA SER A 587 -13.15 72.07 -39.80
C SER A 587 -14.49 71.35 -39.71
N LEU A 588 -15.30 71.73 -38.73
CA LEU A 588 -16.70 71.29 -38.62
C LEU A 588 -17.56 72.27 -39.43
N ASN A 589 -18.15 71.80 -40.54
CA ASN A 589 -19.20 72.51 -41.28
C ASN A 589 -20.59 72.00 -40.84
N GLU A 590 -21.63 72.83 -40.99
CA GLU A 590 -23.01 72.57 -40.51
C GLU A 590 -23.68 71.30 -41.10
N ALA A 591 -22.98 70.55 -41.95
CA ALA A 591 -23.46 69.35 -42.62
C ALA A 591 -22.98 68.02 -41.98
N SER A 592 -22.43 68.06 -40.75
CA SER A 592 -22.05 66.87 -39.95
C SER A 592 -20.87 66.03 -40.48
N ASP A 593 -20.17 66.44 -41.54
CA ASP A 593 -18.99 65.74 -42.03
C ASP A 593 -17.70 66.26 -41.37
N LEU A 594 -17.05 65.42 -40.56
CA LEU A 594 -15.77 65.75 -39.94
C LEU A 594 -14.62 65.56 -40.96
N LYS A 595 -14.11 66.66 -41.54
CA LYS A 595 -12.89 66.60 -42.35
C LYS A 595 -11.66 66.99 -41.52
N VAL A 596 -10.72 66.06 -41.40
CA VAL A 596 -9.45 66.24 -40.70
C VAL A 596 -8.32 66.32 -41.73
N GLU A 597 -7.67 67.48 -41.87
CA GLU A 597 -6.54 67.68 -42.78
C GLU A 597 -5.26 67.94 -41.96
N GLY A 598 -4.29 67.04 -42.08
CA GLY A 598 -2.94 67.18 -41.51
C GLY A 598 -1.91 67.48 -42.58
N ILE A 599 -1.07 68.49 -42.37
CA ILE A 599 0.06 68.81 -43.27
C ILE A 599 1.34 68.78 -42.41
N ASN A 600 2.26 67.86 -42.70
CA ASN A 600 3.58 67.90 -42.07
C ASN A 600 4.33 69.16 -42.57
N ARG A 601 4.44 70.17 -41.70
CA ARG A 601 5.15 71.43 -41.99
C ARG A 601 6.53 71.50 -41.34
N GLY A 602 6.98 70.43 -40.68
CA GLY A 602 8.34 70.33 -40.16
C GLY A 602 9.30 69.85 -41.25
N GLY A 603 10.47 70.47 -41.36
CA GLY A 603 11.53 70.02 -42.29
C GLY A 603 12.23 68.71 -41.91
N LYS A 604 11.58 67.82 -41.16
CA LYS A 604 12.11 66.50 -40.78
C LYS A 604 11.25 65.40 -41.39
N THR A 605 11.92 64.45 -42.04
CA THR A 605 11.35 63.29 -42.75
C THR A 605 10.81 62.26 -41.76
N LEU A 606 9.67 61.64 -42.08
CA LEU A 606 9.24 60.40 -41.43
C LEU A 606 10.07 59.24 -42.00
N SER A 607 10.84 58.56 -41.16
CA SER A 607 11.68 57.43 -41.54
C SER A 607 11.11 56.14 -40.95
N VAL A 608 10.94 55.11 -41.77
CA VAL A 608 10.46 53.78 -41.35
C VAL A 608 11.58 52.76 -41.62
N GLY A 609 12.03 52.04 -40.58
CA GLY A 609 13.07 51.00 -40.68
C GLY A 609 12.50 49.60 -40.98
N LEU A 610 13.28 48.72 -41.60
CA LEU A 610 12.87 47.35 -41.98
C LEU A 610 13.53 46.26 -41.12
N ASN A 611 12.84 45.12 -40.92
CA ASN A 611 13.35 43.93 -40.19
C ASN A 611 13.90 42.85 -41.16
N TYR A 612 15.11 42.35 -40.87
CA TYR A 612 16.04 41.67 -41.80
C TYR A 612 15.68 40.21 -42.21
N GLY A 613 14.57 39.63 -41.74
CA GLY A 613 14.27 38.21 -42.00
C GLY A 613 13.33 37.91 -43.17
N LYS A 614 12.47 38.86 -43.56
CA LYS A 614 11.30 38.57 -44.42
C LYS A 614 11.05 39.58 -45.54
N THR A 615 11.77 40.70 -45.59
CA THR A 615 11.33 41.84 -46.40
C THR A 615 12.39 42.26 -47.41
N THR A 616 12.15 41.96 -48.69
CA THR A 616 12.90 42.53 -49.81
C THR A 616 12.41 43.95 -50.08
N ILE A 617 13.32 44.91 -50.27
CA ILE A 617 12.97 46.28 -50.69
C ILE A 617 12.37 46.19 -52.09
N SER A 618 11.07 46.46 -52.20
CA SER A 618 10.33 46.52 -53.46
C SER A 618 9.65 47.87 -53.58
N GLU A 619 9.40 48.34 -54.80
CA GLU A 619 8.63 49.57 -55.05
C GLU A 619 7.19 49.50 -54.50
N SER A 620 6.74 48.31 -54.08
CA SER A 620 5.44 48.05 -53.45
C SER A 620 5.41 48.19 -51.92
N ASN A 621 6.51 48.55 -51.26
CA ASN A 621 6.49 48.76 -49.82
C ASN A 621 5.56 49.95 -49.48
N LYS A 622 4.47 49.68 -48.75
CA LYS A 622 3.49 50.68 -48.32
C LYS A 622 3.50 50.79 -46.79
N LEU A 623 3.39 52.01 -46.28
CA LEU A 623 3.07 52.28 -44.88
C LEU A 623 1.55 52.14 -44.70
N THR A 624 1.14 51.28 -43.78
CA THR A 624 -0.26 51.11 -43.39
C THR A 624 -0.54 51.90 -42.11
N LEU A 625 -1.61 52.68 -42.11
CA LEU A 625 -2.14 53.37 -40.94
C LEU A 625 -3.54 52.83 -40.66
N SER A 626 -3.74 52.22 -39.50
CA SER A 626 -5.02 51.64 -39.08
C SER A 626 -5.66 52.44 -37.95
N ASN A 627 -7.00 52.50 -37.93
CA ASN A 627 -7.73 53.01 -36.77
C ASN A 627 -7.63 52.00 -35.61
N THR A 628 -7.26 52.47 -34.41
CA THR A 628 -7.16 51.61 -33.21
C THR A 628 -8.51 51.14 -32.68
N ALA A 629 -9.60 51.86 -32.99
CA ALA A 629 -10.96 51.46 -32.63
C ALA A 629 -11.64 50.55 -33.69
N ASP A 630 -11.17 50.60 -34.94
CA ASP A 630 -11.67 49.73 -36.03
C ASP A 630 -10.54 49.39 -37.02
N THR A 631 -9.99 48.20 -36.88
CA THR A 631 -8.85 47.73 -37.66
C THR A 631 -9.19 47.34 -39.10
N THR A 632 -10.49 47.32 -39.47
CA THR A 632 -10.93 47.05 -40.85
C THR A 632 -10.74 48.26 -41.77
N VAL A 633 -10.58 49.44 -41.18
CA VAL A 633 -10.35 50.70 -41.90
C VAL A 633 -8.86 51.01 -41.90
N GLN A 634 -8.24 50.88 -43.08
CA GLN A 634 -6.80 51.03 -43.28
C GLN A 634 -6.49 52.01 -44.40
N CYS A 635 -5.48 52.84 -44.17
CA CYS A 635 -4.92 53.78 -45.13
C CYS A 635 -3.55 53.28 -45.56
N LEU A 636 -3.31 53.22 -46.87
CA LEU A 636 -2.05 52.72 -47.44
C LEU A 636 -1.33 53.87 -48.17
N ALA A 637 -0.09 54.15 -47.77
CA ALA A 637 0.75 55.15 -48.41
C ALA A 637 2.01 54.51 -49.03
N PRO A 638 2.34 54.77 -50.30
CA PRO A 638 3.55 54.24 -50.92
C PRO A 638 4.81 54.89 -50.33
N LEU A 639 5.80 54.07 -50.00
CA LEU A 639 7.12 54.51 -49.58
C LEU A 639 8.08 54.54 -50.78
N SER A 640 8.98 55.52 -50.81
CA SER A 640 10.01 55.64 -51.85
C SER A 640 11.40 55.52 -51.26
N TRP A 641 12.29 54.88 -52.02
CA TRP A 641 13.72 54.83 -51.73
C TRP A 641 14.45 55.71 -52.72
N ASP A 642 15.28 56.64 -52.23
CA ASP A 642 15.97 57.61 -53.07
C ASP A 642 17.26 57.07 -53.70
N GLY A 643 17.58 55.78 -53.48
CA GLY A 643 18.73 55.14 -54.08
C GLY A 643 20.08 55.58 -53.50
N SER A 644 20.08 56.39 -52.44
CA SER A 644 21.30 57.02 -51.92
C SER A 644 22.20 56.07 -51.12
N GLU A 645 21.64 54.97 -50.62
CA GLU A 645 22.34 54.01 -49.75
C GLU A 645 22.19 52.58 -50.27
N ASN A 646 23.30 51.99 -50.73
CA ASN A 646 23.29 50.65 -51.33
C ASN A 646 23.21 49.53 -50.29
N ASN A 647 23.35 49.86 -49.00
CA ASN A 647 23.10 48.93 -47.90
C ASN A 647 21.62 49.02 -47.47
N PRO A 648 20.80 47.96 -47.69
CA PRO A 648 19.41 47.89 -47.24
C PRO A 648 19.24 48.14 -45.74
N GLU A 649 20.24 47.81 -44.90
CA GLU A 649 20.20 48.00 -43.44
C GLU A 649 20.11 49.48 -43.02
N ASN A 650 20.62 50.37 -43.87
CA ASN A 650 20.65 51.81 -43.64
C ASN A 650 19.74 52.56 -44.62
N ALA A 651 18.96 51.83 -45.42
CA ALA A 651 18.09 52.41 -46.42
C ALA A 651 16.91 53.09 -45.72
N ILE A 652 16.95 54.43 -45.68
CA ILE A 652 15.85 55.24 -45.16
C ILE A 652 14.76 55.29 -46.23
N LEU A 653 13.61 54.67 -45.95
CA LEU A 653 12.42 54.83 -46.76
C LEU A 653 11.76 56.17 -46.43
N THR A 654 11.55 56.98 -47.46
CA THR A 654 10.96 58.30 -47.36
C THR A 654 9.60 58.29 -48.03
N LEU A 655 8.58 58.85 -47.37
CA LEU A 655 7.33 59.19 -48.05
C LEU A 655 7.64 60.17 -49.19
N ALA A 656 7.36 59.76 -50.43
CA ALA A 656 7.70 60.60 -51.57
C ALA A 656 7.01 61.98 -51.44
N PRO A 657 7.72 63.10 -51.69
CA PRO A 657 7.10 64.42 -51.64
C PRO A 657 5.95 64.51 -52.64
N GLY A 658 4.73 64.70 -52.15
CA GLY A 658 3.52 64.77 -53.00
C GLY A 658 2.72 63.48 -53.11
N SER A 659 3.05 62.43 -52.36
CA SER A 659 2.18 61.27 -52.19
C SER A 659 0.90 61.67 -51.47
N GLU A 660 -0.19 61.89 -52.20
CA GLU A 660 -1.53 61.76 -51.62
C GLU A 660 -1.73 60.29 -51.26
N ILE A 661 -2.23 60.02 -50.05
CA ILE A 661 -2.70 58.70 -49.65
C ILE A 661 -3.76 58.30 -50.68
N THR A 662 -3.39 57.40 -51.59
CA THR A 662 -4.19 57.09 -52.77
C THR A 662 -4.34 55.58 -52.83
N GLU A 663 -5.09 55.05 -51.88
CA GLU A 663 -6.08 53.97 -52.06
C GLU A 663 -6.59 53.55 -50.67
N GLY A 664 -7.89 53.78 -50.45
CA GLY A 664 -8.58 53.56 -49.18
C GLY A 664 -8.64 54.83 -48.34
N ASP A 665 -9.73 55.59 -48.44
CA ASP A 665 -10.06 56.60 -47.45
C ASP A 665 -10.28 55.88 -46.11
N ALA A 666 -9.26 55.84 -45.26
CA ALA A 666 -9.45 55.48 -43.87
C ALA A 666 -10.15 56.64 -43.18
N VAL A 667 -11.48 56.66 -43.20
CA VAL A 667 -12.25 57.56 -42.35
C VAL A 667 -12.05 57.07 -40.92
N VAL A 668 -11.09 57.67 -40.23
CA VAL A 668 -10.98 57.54 -38.76
C VAL A 668 -12.17 58.34 -38.21
N GLU A 669 -13.28 57.66 -37.94
CA GLU A 669 -14.40 58.27 -37.23
C GLU A 669 -13.92 58.68 -35.84
N ILE A 670 -13.79 59.99 -35.63
CA ILE A 670 -13.60 60.57 -34.31
C ILE A 670 -15.00 61.03 -33.89
N GLU A 671 -15.60 60.35 -32.91
CA GLU A 671 -16.89 60.76 -32.36
C GLU A 671 -16.78 62.21 -31.86
N SER A 672 -17.75 63.03 -32.24
CA SER A 672 -17.80 64.42 -31.77
C SER A 672 -17.99 64.44 -30.26
N PRO A 673 -17.12 65.11 -29.47
CA PRO A 673 -17.39 65.35 -28.06
C PRO A 673 -18.73 66.09 -27.91
N GLU A 674 -19.58 65.67 -26.96
CA GLU A 674 -20.85 66.34 -26.71
C GLU A 674 -20.60 67.84 -26.38
N ASN A 675 -21.26 68.74 -27.13
CA ASN A 675 -21.26 70.21 -26.97
C ASN A 675 -20.12 71.01 -27.62
N ILE A 676 -19.61 70.62 -28.79
CA ILE A 676 -18.70 71.49 -29.59
C ILE A 676 -19.49 72.46 -30.50
N GLN A 677 -19.04 73.73 -30.58
CA GLN A 677 -19.58 74.76 -31.49
C GLN A 677 -18.97 74.67 -32.89
N ALA A 678 -19.66 75.16 -33.93
CA ALA A 678 -19.08 75.26 -35.27
C ALA A 678 -17.85 76.20 -35.25
N GLY A 679 -16.72 75.75 -35.76
CA GLY A 679 -15.46 76.49 -35.70
C GLY A 679 -14.27 75.73 -36.29
N LYS A 680 -13.15 76.44 -36.45
CA LYS A 680 -11.87 75.83 -36.85
C LYS A 680 -11.06 75.52 -35.60
N TYR A 681 -10.73 74.24 -35.43
CA TYR A 681 -9.98 73.75 -34.28
C TYR A 681 -8.60 73.30 -34.72
N THR A 682 -7.58 73.65 -33.92
CA THR A 682 -6.20 73.24 -34.13
C THR A 682 -5.78 72.29 -33.02
N GLY A 683 -5.21 71.14 -33.37
CA GLY A 683 -4.75 70.14 -32.43
C GLY A 683 -3.71 69.22 -33.06
N ASN A 684 -3.30 68.19 -32.30
CA ASN A 684 -2.38 67.17 -32.75
C ASN A 684 -3.14 65.86 -32.96
N LEU A 685 -2.90 65.18 -34.09
CA LEU A 685 -3.26 63.78 -34.25
C LEU A 685 -2.07 62.92 -33.83
N VAL A 686 -2.34 61.86 -33.07
CA VAL A 686 -1.35 60.90 -32.61
C VAL A 686 -1.71 59.55 -33.21
N PHE A 687 -0.78 58.93 -33.95
CA PHE A 687 -0.94 57.59 -34.51
C PHE A 687 0.24 56.72 -34.05
N SER A 688 -0.02 55.44 -33.85
CA SER A 688 1.00 54.41 -33.62
C SER A 688 1.24 53.64 -34.92
N ILE A 689 2.51 53.40 -35.26
CA ILE A 689 2.90 52.59 -36.43
C ILE A 689 3.22 51.19 -35.93
N ASN A 690 2.46 50.19 -36.39
CA ASN A 690 2.77 48.79 -36.16
C ASN A 690 3.43 48.20 -37.42
N TYR A 691 4.43 47.35 -37.23
CA TYR A 691 5.08 46.61 -38.30
C TYR A 691 4.43 45.23 -38.40
N GLU A 692 3.85 44.86 -39.55
CA GLU A 692 3.45 43.47 -39.86
C GLU A 692 4.53 42.72 -40.65
#